data_AF-A0A2R4FTS4-F1
#
_entry.id   AF-A0A2R4FTS4-F1
#
_cell.length_a   1.000
_cell.length_b   1.000
_cell.length_c   1.000
_cell.angle_alpha   90.00
_cell.angle_beta   90.00
_cell.angle_gamma   90.00
#
_symmetry.space_group_name_H-M   'P 1'
#
loop_
_entity.id
_entity.type
_entity.pdbx_description
1 polymer ?
#
loop_
_entity_poly.entity_id
_entity_poly.type
_entity_poly.pdbx_seq_one_letter_code
_entity_poly.pdbx_strand_id
1 'polypeptide(L)'
;MADGGFRLSVDYGTSHTVAVLRWPDGRTRPLLFDGSPLLSSATCVEDGGTILSGQDATDAARRRPQGFEPYPKRRIGEGTVWLGDREVSVTSLVAATLARVADEANRVAGPGGLGSVLFTLPATWGPTRRALLVAAAVEAGLPEPRLAAEPVAAASYLVGAGALDVPAGGHVAVYDLGAGTFDATVVRRTATGGFTVLATDGLPQTGGLDLDAALVDYVGRLLAERDPVRWRRLTAPGDDADRRAALALWDEARRAKESLSRTSVGYLHVPLFDESVPVGREEFERLARVVLDRTVEVTVAAVRSAGPGVGPATVVLVGGASRIPLAATLLHRVLGVAPVVTEQPELVVAEGALAVSPDDMLPTGPAPAPPGLPVPPPPGAPVPPPPPPGLSSTGSPLAGVPSTGVPSTGSPPAGSHLLPVDPVAPASGPPVAVPGPGAPAAGAESPTGPPGRSAPSRRSGRILLAGVLALAVLAVLAVLAIVVVLNPWDRPGGGPADPTPSAQASPVFAEGTTMRRLQAARQIAIGSRFDLPGTGYREPDGTMTGFDVEIGRLIAGELGIDPDRVRWTEAPLTGREELIEQGRVDLVIASYTITETRAQRVAFAGPYHLPGQQLLVRAGETAITGPESLRTEGYRICTVTGTPHGRRLEEHLGGRSLALTSLGGYQECAEALAAGRVDAITGDGPALVGLAAGNSAGFRLVGRAFDPQPYGIGLRRGDEPFRAWLTETLRRIVADGRWRAAWQRTIGRYDEQEPTVPEAR
;
A
#
# COMPACT_ATOMS: atom_id res chain seq x y z
N MET A 1 19.73 -24.80 26.42
CA MET A 1 20.62 -25.66 25.61
C MET A 1 21.07 -24.83 24.43
N ALA A 2 22.36 -24.87 24.05
CA ALA A 2 22.86 -24.06 22.95
C ALA A 2 22.43 -24.67 21.61
N ASP A 3 21.86 -23.83 20.74
CA ASP A 3 21.35 -24.20 19.42
C ASP A 3 22.54 -24.34 18.46
N GLY A 4 23.11 -25.56 18.38
CA GLY A 4 24.50 -25.81 17.97
C GLY A 4 24.81 -25.72 16.47
N GLY A 5 23.92 -25.18 15.64
CA GLY A 5 24.10 -25.03 14.20
C GLY A 5 24.49 -23.61 13.78
N PHE A 6 24.85 -23.42 12.50
CA PHE A 6 24.97 -22.07 11.94
C PHE A 6 23.58 -21.41 11.89
N ARG A 7 23.51 -20.11 12.17
CA ARG A 7 22.29 -19.32 12.00
C ARG A 7 22.51 -18.28 10.91
N LEU A 8 21.68 -18.33 9.87
CA LEU A 8 21.69 -17.36 8.77
C LEU A 8 20.62 -16.30 9.01
N SER A 9 20.99 -15.03 8.86
CA SER A 9 20.04 -13.93 8.71
C SER A 9 20.19 -13.31 7.32
N VAL A 10 19.08 -12.97 6.69
CA VAL A 10 19.04 -12.34 5.37
C VAL A 10 18.14 -11.11 5.42
N ASP A 11 18.69 -9.97 5.04
CA ASP A 11 17.92 -8.79 4.69
C ASP A 11 17.79 -8.69 3.17
N TYR A 12 16.60 -9.02 2.67
CA TYR A 12 16.30 -8.89 1.24
C TYR A 12 15.82 -7.47 0.97
N GLY A 13 16.74 -6.56 0.65
CA GLY A 13 16.45 -5.17 0.32
C GLY A 13 16.01 -4.95 -1.13
N THR A 14 15.68 -3.71 -1.48
CA THR A 14 15.20 -3.37 -2.84
C THR A 14 16.33 -3.31 -3.87
N SER A 15 17.49 -2.76 -3.50
CA SER A 15 18.67 -2.62 -4.36
C SER A 15 19.81 -3.55 -3.97
N HIS A 16 19.92 -3.90 -2.69
CA HIS A 16 20.95 -4.78 -2.18
C HIS A 16 20.35 -5.75 -1.16
N THR A 17 20.85 -6.99 -1.20
CA THR A 17 20.59 -8.05 -0.24
C THR A 17 21.81 -8.17 0.66
N VAL A 18 21.60 -8.27 1.97
CA VAL A 18 22.65 -8.50 2.97
C VAL A 18 22.38 -9.85 3.64
N ALA A 19 23.45 -10.60 3.92
CA ALA A 19 23.33 -11.84 4.68
C ALA A 19 24.43 -11.95 5.73
N VAL A 20 24.08 -12.43 6.92
CA VAL A 20 24.98 -12.57 8.06
C VAL A 20 24.89 -13.98 8.61
N LEU A 21 26.03 -14.64 8.76
CA LEU A 21 26.13 -15.91 9.48
C LEU A 21 26.55 -15.69 10.93
N ARG A 22 25.90 -16.43 11.82
CA ARG A 22 26.37 -16.70 13.18
C ARG A 22 26.88 -18.13 13.27
N TRP A 23 28.11 -18.30 13.76
CA TRP A 23 28.70 -19.62 14.02
C TRP A 23 28.20 -20.17 15.37
N PRO A 24 28.33 -21.49 15.60
CA PRO A 24 28.05 -22.10 16.91
C PRO A 24 28.89 -21.55 18.08
N ASP A 25 30.07 -20.97 17.81
CA ASP A 25 30.90 -20.27 18.81
C ASP A 25 30.34 -18.88 19.22
N GLY A 26 29.25 -18.46 18.58
CA GLY A 26 28.56 -17.21 18.84
C GLY A 26 28.98 -16.03 17.97
N ARG A 27 30.12 -16.09 17.26
CA ARG A 27 30.62 -14.99 16.42
C ARG A 27 29.68 -14.74 15.23
N THR A 28 29.55 -13.49 14.82
CA THR A 28 28.79 -13.07 13.64
C THR A 28 29.72 -12.50 12.58
N ARG A 29 29.44 -12.76 11.30
CA ARG A 29 30.11 -12.10 10.15
C ARG A 29 29.15 -12.00 8.97
N PRO A 30 29.15 -10.88 8.22
CA PRO A 30 28.53 -10.82 6.90
C PRO A 30 29.10 -11.90 5.96
N LEU A 31 28.24 -12.46 5.12
CA LEU A 31 28.65 -13.19 3.92
C LEU A 31 29.22 -12.21 2.89
N LEU A 32 30.16 -12.69 2.07
CA LEU A 32 30.79 -11.87 1.03
C LEU A 32 30.44 -12.43 -0.35
N PHE A 33 29.79 -11.57 -1.14
CA PHE A 33 29.41 -11.81 -2.52
C PHE A 33 30.41 -11.04 -3.39
N ASP A 34 31.24 -11.78 -4.11
CA ASP A 34 32.24 -11.21 -5.04
C ASP A 34 33.20 -10.20 -4.36
N GLY A 35 33.44 -10.41 -3.05
CA GLY A 35 34.26 -9.55 -2.19
C GLY A 35 33.51 -8.45 -1.41
N SER A 36 32.22 -8.27 -1.67
CA SER A 36 31.35 -7.26 -1.06
C SER A 36 30.37 -7.87 -0.04
N PRO A 37 30.07 -7.24 1.11
CA PRO A 37 28.98 -7.67 2.00
C PRO A 37 27.58 -7.33 1.44
N LEU A 38 27.51 -6.54 0.35
CA LEU A 38 26.29 -6.17 -0.35
C LEU A 38 26.18 -6.96 -1.65
N LEU A 39 25.20 -7.85 -1.75
CA LEU A 39 24.80 -8.49 -3.00
C LEU A 39 23.81 -7.57 -3.73
N SER A 40 24.01 -7.28 -5.02
CA SER A 40 22.98 -6.58 -5.81
C SER A 40 21.71 -7.43 -5.89
N SER A 41 20.53 -6.85 -5.62
CA SER A 41 19.25 -7.55 -5.72
C SER A 41 18.72 -7.66 -7.16
N ALA A 42 19.47 -7.12 -8.13
CA ALA A 42 19.12 -7.12 -9.55
C ALA A 42 19.21 -8.53 -10.17
N THR A 43 18.37 -8.78 -11.18
CA THR A 43 18.32 -10.04 -11.93
C THR A 43 18.31 -9.82 -13.44
N CYS A 44 18.80 -10.80 -14.20
CA CYS A 44 18.77 -10.78 -15.66
C CYS A 44 18.42 -12.15 -16.22
N VAL A 45 17.46 -12.20 -17.15
CA VAL A 45 17.00 -13.43 -17.80
C VAL A 45 17.74 -13.61 -19.12
N GLU A 46 18.50 -14.70 -19.25
CA GLU A 46 19.21 -15.04 -20.49
C GLU A 46 18.30 -15.73 -21.52
N ASP A 47 18.78 -15.86 -22.77
CA ASP A 47 18.06 -16.52 -23.88
C ASP A 47 17.63 -17.95 -23.57
N GLY A 48 18.36 -18.67 -22.71
CA GLY A 48 18.01 -20.02 -22.25
C GLY A 48 16.87 -20.05 -21.21
N GLY A 49 16.48 -18.91 -20.65
CA GLY A 49 15.56 -18.82 -19.50
C GLY A 49 16.25 -18.88 -18.13
N THR A 50 17.59 -19.04 -18.09
CA THR A 50 18.40 -18.92 -16.86
C THR A 50 18.23 -17.52 -16.27
N ILE A 51 17.99 -17.44 -14.97
CA ILE A 51 17.91 -16.19 -14.22
C ILE A 51 19.26 -15.99 -13.50
N LEU A 52 20.03 -15.00 -13.95
CA LEU A 52 21.21 -14.52 -13.25
C LEU A 52 20.80 -13.51 -12.17
N SER A 53 21.60 -13.38 -11.11
CA SER A 53 21.42 -12.39 -10.04
C SER A 53 22.73 -11.66 -9.71
N GLY A 54 22.67 -10.59 -8.91
CA GLY A 54 23.88 -9.94 -8.41
C GLY A 54 24.68 -9.18 -9.47
N GLN A 55 26.01 -9.32 -9.41
CA GLN A 55 26.92 -8.71 -10.38
C GLN A 55 26.79 -9.36 -11.76
N ASP A 56 26.61 -10.68 -11.82
CA ASP A 56 26.42 -11.42 -13.07
C ASP A 56 25.20 -10.93 -13.86
N ALA A 57 24.08 -10.64 -13.16
CA ALA A 57 22.92 -10.00 -13.77
C ALA A 57 23.22 -8.61 -14.33
N THR A 58 24.00 -7.81 -13.59
CA THR A 58 24.37 -6.44 -13.97
C THR A 58 25.27 -6.44 -15.22
N ASP A 59 26.19 -7.40 -15.34
CA ASP A 59 27.05 -7.54 -16.52
C ASP A 59 26.35 -8.23 -17.70
N ALA A 60 25.39 -9.11 -17.44
CA ALA A 60 24.49 -9.65 -18.47
C ALA A 60 23.59 -8.56 -19.08
N ALA A 61 23.10 -7.61 -18.28
CA ALA A 61 22.30 -6.47 -18.74
C ALA A 61 23.01 -5.59 -19.79
N ARG A 62 24.36 -5.56 -19.79
CA ARG A 62 25.13 -4.90 -20.86
C ARG A 62 24.90 -5.57 -22.22
N ARG A 63 24.75 -6.89 -22.25
CA ARG A 63 24.48 -7.68 -23.47
C ARG A 63 22.99 -7.67 -23.80
N ARG A 64 22.14 -7.96 -22.82
CA ARG A 64 20.68 -8.15 -22.94
C ARG A 64 19.88 -7.23 -21.98
N PRO A 65 19.86 -5.90 -22.21
CA PRO A 65 19.22 -4.95 -21.30
C PRO A 65 17.69 -5.10 -21.21
N GLN A 66 17.06 -5.72 -22.21
CA GLN A 66 15.63 -6.07 -22.19
C GLN A 66 15.29 -7.18 -21.17
N GLY A 67 16.26 -8.03 -20.82
CA GLY A 67 16.07 -9.14 -19.87
C GLY A 67 16.29 -8.75 -18.40
N PHE A 68 16.58 -7.49 -18.11
CA PHE A 68 17.07 -7.02 -16.81
C PHE A 68 15.94 -6.44 -15.93
N GLU A 69 15.84 -6.92 -14.70
CA GLU A 69 15.01 -6.33 -13.64
C GLU A 69 15.89 -5.90 -12.46
N PRO A 70 16.14 -4.58 -12.29
CA PRO A 70 17.04 -4.11 -11.25
C PRO A 70 16.49 -4.22 -9.83
N TYR A 71 15.16 -4.23 -9.61
CA TYR A 71 14.55 -4.10 -8.29
C TYR A 71 13.37 -5.08 -8.02
N PRO A 72 13.57 -6.42 -8.06
CA PRO A 72 12.48 -7.38 -7.95
C PRO A 72 11.62 -7.24 -6.66
N LYS A 73 12.18 -6.76 -5.53
CA LYS A 73 11.40 -6.48 -4.29
C LYS A 73 10.24 -5.51 -4.52
N ARG A 74 10.35 -4.50 -5.41
CA ARG A 74 9.22 -3.56 -5.68
C ARG A 74 8.02 -4.26 -6.32
N ARG A 75 8.29 -5.31 -7.09
CA ARG A 75 7.30 -6.10 -7.83
C ARG A 75 6.71 -7.26 -7.04
N ILE A 76 7.10 -7.43 -5.78
CA ILE A 76 6.66 -8.58 -4.98
C ILE A 76 5.14 -8.51 -4.71
N GLY A 77 4.42 -9.39 -5.38
CA GLY A 77 2.95 -9.40 -5.46
C GLY A 77 2.36 -9.17 -6.86
N GLU A 78 3.15 -8.76 -7.86
CA GLU A 78 2.72 -8.64 -9.28
C GLU A 78 2.49 -10.02 -9.93
N GLY A 79 3.09 -11.08 -9.39
CA GLY A 79 3.00 -12.44 -9.91
C GLY A 79 4.03 -12.71 -11.01
N THR A 80 3.79 -12.17 -12.20
CA THR A 80 4.67 -12.30 -13.37
C THR A 80 5.05 -10.96 -13.97
N VAL A 81 6.20 -10.92 -14.65
CA VAL A 81 6.74 -9.74 -15.34
C VAL A 81 7.27 -10.12 -16.72
N TRP A 82 7.22 -9.18 -17.66
CA TRP A 82 7.79 -9.36 -19.00
C TRP A 82 9.22 -8.84 -19.05
N LEU A 83 10.18 -9.74 -19.27
CA LEU A 83 11.60 -9.44 -19.43
C LEU A 83 12.04 -9.88 -20.83
N GLY A 84 12.08 -8.90 -21.73
CA GLY A 84 12.22 -9.09 -23.17
C GLY A 84 10.99 -9.77 -23.75
N ASP A 85 11.20 -10.96 -24.29
CA ASP A 85 10.21 -11.84 -24.92
C ASP A 85 9.62 -12.89 -23.97
N ARG A 86 10.00 -12.88 -22.69
CA ARG A 86 9.65 -13.91 -21.70
C ARG A 86 8.80 -13.35 -20.56
N GLU A 87 7.69 -14.04 -20.27
CA GLU A 87 6.96 -13.88 -19.00
C GLU A 87 7.67 -14.70 -17.91
N VAL A 88 8.02 -14.06 -16.79
CA VAL A 88 8.83 -14.65 -15.71
C VAL A 88 8.19 -14.39 -14.35
N SER A 89 8.16 -15.41 -13.50
CA SER A 89 7.70 -15.33 -12.10
C SER A 89 8.56 -14.36 -11.28
N VAL A 90 7.95 -13.37 -10.63
CA VAL A 90 8.67 -12.47 -9.71
C VAL A 90 9.25 -13.26 -8.54
N THR A 91 8.54 -14.29 -8.05
CA THR A 91 9.03 -15.20 -7.00
C THR A 91 10.33 -15.86 -7.40
N SER A 92 10.46 -16.27 -8.68
CA SER A 92 11.69 -16.90 -9.19
C SER A 92 12.83 -15.90 -9.42
N LEU A 93 12.54 -14.62 -9.69
CA LEU A 93 13.56 -13.54 -9.67
C LEU A 93 14.10 -13.32 -8.24
N VAL A 94 13.20 -13.30 -7.24
CA VAL A 94 13.60 -13.23 -5.82
C VAL A 94 14.41 -14.49 -5.45
N ALA A 95 13.94 -15.69 -5.82
CA ALA A 95 14.60 -16.95 -5.55
C ALA A 95 16.01 -17.02 -6.18
N ALA A 96 16.21 -16.53 -7.40
CA ALA A 96 17.55 -16.46 -8.02
C ALA A 96 18.53 -15.56 -7.25
N THR A 97 18.04 -14.53 -6.56
CA THR A 97 18.88 -13.71 -5.65
C THR A 97 19.18 -14.46 -4.35
N LEU A 98 18.17 -15.14 -3.80
CA LEU A 98 18.32 -15.91 -2.55
C LEU A 98 19.13 -17.19 -2.74
N ALA A 99 19.18 -17.76 -3.94
CA ALA A 99 20.03 -18.90 -4.30
C ALA A 99 21.51 -18.53 -4.17
N ARG A 100 21.91 -17.32 -4.62
CA ARG A 100 23.27 -16.80 -4.42
C ARG A 100 23.62 -16.68 -2.92
N VAL A 101 22.64 -16.33 -2.08
CA VAL A 101 22.79 -16.33 -0.60
C VAL A 101 22.91 -17.75 -0.05
N ALA A 102 22.09 -18.69 -0.53
CA ALA A 102 22.12 -20.09 -0.14
C ALA A 102 23.45 -20.76 -0.50
N ASP A 103 23.97 -20.54 -1.71
CA ASP A 103 25.26 -21.04 -2.17
C ASP A 103 26.40 -20.57 -1.27
N GLU A 104 26.47 -19.27 -0.99
CA GLU A 104 27.53 -18.69 -0.17
C GLU A 104 27.40 -19.09 1.31
N ALA A 105 26.17 -19.20 1.83
CA ALA A 105 25.92 -19.73 3.17
C ALA A 105 26.36 -21.20 3.30
N ASN A 106 26.01 -22.05 2.32
CA ASN A 106 26.40 -23.46 2.26
C ASN A 106 27.91 -23.63 2.02
N ARG A 107 28.57 -22.72 1.29
CA ARG A 107 30.03 -22.70 1.12
C ARG A 107 30.77 -22.50 2.45
N VAL A 108 30.19 -21.73 3.37
CA VAL A 108 30.78 -21.43 4.69
C VAL A 108 30.35 -22.43 5.76
N ALA A 109 29.08 -22.83 5.80
CA ALA A 109 28.52 -23.72 6.82
C ALA A 109 28.61 -25.23 6.47
N GLY A 110 28.83 -25.56 5.19
CA GLY A 110 28.62 -26.89 4.64
C GLY A 110 27.14 -27.15 4.30
N PRO A 111 26.85 -28.02 3.30
CA PRO A 111 25.47 -28.41 2.99
C PRO A 111 24.76 -28.99 4.22
N GLY A 112 23.60 -28.44 4.57
CA GLY A 112 22.84 -28.84 5.76
C GLY A 112 23.40 -28.32 7.09
N GLY A 113 24.45 -27.48 7.09
CA GLY A 113 25.01 -26.89 8.30
C GLY A 113 24.20 -25.74 8.92
N LEU A 114 23.19 -25.23 8.20
CA LEU A 114 22.28 -24.18 8.64
C LEU A 114 21.21 -24.75 9.60
N GLY A 115 21.33 -24.44 10.89
CA GLY A 115 20.36 -24.84 11.92
C GLY A 115 19.12 -23.94 12.00
N SER A 116 19.25 -22.65 11.63
CA SER A 116 18.08 -21.77 11.42
C SER A 116 18.36 -20.68 10.38
N VAL A 117 17.31 -20.26 9.69
CA VAL A 117 17.31 -19.14 8.75
C VAL A 117 16.30 -18.10 9.23
N LEU A 118 16.69 -16.83 9.16
CA LEU A 118 15.87 -15.68 9.52
C LEU A 118 15.85 -14.67 8.37
N PHE A 119 14.69 -14.09 8.09
CA PHE A 119 14.54 -13.01 7.11
C PHE A 119 13.96 -11.77 7.76
N THR A 120 14.49 -10.61 7.42
CA THR A 120 13.89 -9.31 7.73
C THR A 120 12.98 -8.84 6.59
N LEU A 121 11.93 -8.12 6.95
CA LEU A 121 10.98 -7.52 6.02
C LEU A 121 10.30 -6.27 6.62
N PRO A 122 9.74 -5.39 5.78
CA PRO A 122 9.09 -4.16 6.24
C PRO A 122 7.89 -4.47 7.14
N ALA A 123 7.76 -3.76 8.26
CA ALA A 123 6.70 -4.02 9.23
C ALA A 123 5.28 -3.90 8.61
N THR A 124 5.13 -3.07 7.57
CA THR A 124 3.92 -2.89 6.76
C THR A 124 3.52 -4.09 5.89
N TRP A 125 4.40 -5.06 5.64
CA TRP A 125 4.10 -6.17 4.73
C TRP A 125 3.03 -7.12 5.29
N GLY A 126 1.92 -7.25 4.56
CA GLY A 126 0.86 -8.21 4.86
C GLY A 126 1.21 -9.67 4.53
N PRO A 127 0.36 -10.65 4.93
CA PRO A 127 0.65 -12.09 4.85
C PRO A 127 1.04 -12.59 3.46
N THR A 128 0.43 -12.06 2.39
CA THR A 128 0.72 -12.49 1.00
C THR A 128 2.17 -12.25 0.60
N ARG A 129 2.74 -11.07 0.89
CA ARG A 129 4.15 -10.77 0.57
C ARG A 129 5.12 -11.60 1.42
N ARG A 130 4.78 -11.86 2.68
CA ARG A 130 5.55 -12.75 3.57
C ARG A 130 5.60 -14.18 3.01
N ALA A 131 4.45 -14.72 2.59
CA ALA A 131 4.36 -16.05 2.00
C ALA A 131 5.14 -16.16 0.68
N LEU A 132 5.12 -15.13 -0.17
CA LEU A 132 5.92 -15.10 -1.41
C LEU A 132 7.44 -15.08 -1.12
N LEU A 133 7.89 -14.35 -0.10
CA LEU A 133 9.30 -14.33 0.32
C LEU A 133 9.74 -15.69 0.89
N VAL A 134 8.89 -16.33 1.71
CA VAL A 134 9.11 -17.69 2.23
C VAL A 134 9.19 -18.70 1.07
N ALA A 135 8.28 -18.63 0.10
CA ALA A 135 8.30 -19.49 -1.07
C ALA A 135 9.58 -19.32 -1.90
N ALA A 136 10.02 -18.08 -2.14
CA ALA A 136 11.26 -17.80 -2.85
C ALA A 136 12.51 -18.30 -2.09
N ALA A 137 12.53 -18.24 -0.76
CA ALA A 137 13.62 -18.79 0.06
C ALA A 137 13.68 -20.32 -0.03
N VAL A 138 12.53 -21.00 -0.02
CA VAL A 138 12.45 -22.46 -0.18
C VAL A 138 12.80 -22.89 -1.61
N GLU A 139 12.36 -22.15 -2.63
CA GLU A 139 12.75 -22.34 -4.04
C GLU A 139 14.27 -22.18 -4.23
N ALA A 140 14.90 -21.27 -3.48
CA ALA A 140 16.34 -21.08 -3.41
C ALA A 140 17.12 -22.16 -2.61
N GLY A 141 16.44 -23.17 -2.06
CA GLY A 141 17.08 -24.25 -1.29
C GLY A 141 17.46 -23.88 0.15
N LEU A 142 16.94 -22.78 0.70
CA LEU A 142 17.08 -22.47 2.13
C LEU A 142 16.02 -23.24 2.95
N PRO A 143 16.34 -23.66 4.19
CA PRO A 143 15.34 -24.04 5.18
C PRO A 143 14.26 -22.96 5.35
N GLU A 144 13.03 -23.37 5.69
CA GLU A 144 11.89 -22.46 5.88
C GLU A 144 12.26 -21.34 6.90
N PRO A 145 12.26 -20.06 6.47
CA PRO A 145 12.79 -18.99 7.31
C PRO A 145 11.79 -18.50 8.36
N ARG A 146 12.32 -18.16 9.54
CA ARG A 146 11.59 -17.32 10.51
C ARG A 146 11.63 -15.87 10.05
N LEU A 147 10.59 -15.10 10.37
CA LEU A 147 10.46 -13.72 9.90
C LEU A 147 10.60 -12.74 11.07
N ALA A 148 11.32 -11.64 10.87
CA ALA A 148 11.46 -10.52 11.79
C ALA A 148 11.08 -9.20 11.09
N ALA A 149 10.54 -8.24 11.84
CA ALA A 149 10.35 -6.90 11.31
C ALA A 149 11.71 -6.16 11.26
N GLU A 150 12.05 -5.57 10.11
CA GLU A 150 13.23 -4.68 9.91
C GLU A 150 13.46 -3.72 11.11
N PRO A 151 12.45 -2.96 11.61
CA PRO A 151 12.64 -2.04 12.75
C PRO A 151 12.89 -2.72 14.10
N VAL A 152 12.33 -3.92 14.33
CA VAL A 152 12.57 -4.69 15.57
C VAL A 152 14.00 -5.25 15.58
N ALA A 153 14.48 -5.71 14.42
CA ALA A 153 15.87 -6.13 14.24
C ALA A 153 16.84 -4.96 14.49
N ALA A 154 16.62 -3.81 13.84
CA ALA A 154 17.48 -2.63 13.98
C ALA A 154 17.56 -2.10 15.42
N ALA A 155 16.42 -2.01 16.13
CA ALA A 155 16.41 -1.59 17.53
C ALA A 155 17.11 -2.61 18.45
N SER A 156 16.91 -3.91 18.20
CA SER A 156 17.58 -4.99 18.95
C SER A 156 19.10 -4.95 18.76
N TYR A 157 19.58 -4.70 17.53
CA TYR A 157 20.99 -4.55 17.23
C TYR A 157 21.63 -3.43 18.05
N LEU A 158 21.06 -2.22 17.95
CA LEU A 158 21.71 -1.02 18.48
C LEU A 158 21.72 -0.97 20.01
N VAL A 159 20.71 -1.52 20.67
CA VAL A 159 20.75 -1.73 22.13
C VAL A 159 21.72 -2.86 22.49
N GLY A 160 21.74 -3.97 21.74
CA GLY A 160 22.66 -5.08 21.98
C GLY A 160 24.14 -4.72 21.80
N ALA A 161 24.45 -3.83 20.86
CA ALA A 161 25.78 -3.28 20.62
C ALA A 161 26.18 -2.16 21.60
N GLY A 162 25.27 -1.71 22.49
CA GLY A 162 25.50 -0.59 23.39
C GLY A 162 25.52 0.79 22.70
N ALA A 163 25.10 0.87 21.44
CA ALA A 163 24.98 2.12 20.68
C ALA A 163 23.77 2.97 21.12
N LEU A 164 22.78 2.34 21.77
CA LEU A 164 21.60 3.00 22.35
C LEU A 164 21.37 2.53 23.79
N ASP A 165 21.21 3.49 24.70
CA ASP A 165 20.65 3.24 26.03
C ASP A 165 19.15 3.57 26.04
N VAL A 166 18.32 2.53 26.17
CA VAL A 166 16.86 2.64 26.18
C VAL A 166 16.36 1.82 27.38
N PRO A 167 15.75 2.42 28.41
CA PRO A 167 15.22 1.68 29.55
C PRO A 167 14.03 0.80 29.14
N ALA A 168 13.69 -0.19 29.97
CA ALA A 168 12.46 -0.96 29.78
C ALA A 168 11.23 -0.02 29.80
N GLY A 169 10.32 -0.19 28.84
CA GLY A 169 9.22 0.75 28.58
C GLY A 169 9.60 1.99 27.77
N GLY A 170 10.89 2.21 27.47
CA GLY A 170 11.37 3.28 26.59
C GLY A 170 11.01 3.04 25.12
N HIS A 171 10.97 4.13 24.35
CA HIS A 171 10.49 4.16 22.98
C HIS A 171 11.59 4.56 21.98
N VAL A 172 11.66 3.86 20.85
CA VAL A 172 12.54 4.18 19.72
C VAL A 172 11.70 4.39 18.48
N ALA A 173 11.88 5.51 17.78
CA ALA A 173 11.36 5.70 16.44
C ALA A 173 12.41 5.23 15.44
N VAL A 174 12.12 4.18 14.68
CA VAL A 174 12.94 3.71 13.57
C VAL A 174 12.44 4.38 12.29
N TYR A 175 13.33 5.10 11.63
CA TYR A 175 13.15 5.71 10.33
C TYR A 175 13.96 4.86 9.33
N ASP A 176 13.27 4.04 8.53
CA ASP A 176 13.92 3.20 7.52
C ASP A 176 13.68 3.78 6.12
N LEU A 177 14.73 4.34 5.52
CA LEU A 177 14.69 4.89 4.16
C LEU A 177 15.58 4.03 3.25
N GLY A 178 14.95 2.99 2.70
CA GLY A 178 15.54 2.10 1.71
C GLY A 178 15.59 2.70 0.30
N ALA A 179 15.86 1.85 -0.69
CA ALA A 179 15.92 2.28 -2.09
C ALA A 179 14.52 2.48 -2.71
N GLY A 180 13.54 1.61 -2.46
CA GLY A 180 12.18 1.73 -3.05
C GLY A 180 11.04 1.84 -2.05
N THR A 181 11.32 1.74 -0.75
CA THR A 181 10.31 1.81 0.33
C THR A 181 10.83 2.68 1.47
N PHE A 182 9.89 3.30 2.16
CA PHE A 182 10.11 4.02 3.40
C PHE A 182 9.15 3.51 4.47
N ASP A 183 9.65 3.16 5.64
CA ASP A 183 8.85 2.69 6.76
C ASP A 183 9.24 3.44 8.04
N ALA A 184 8.25 3.97 8.75
CA ALA A 184 8.42 4.63 10.05
C ALA A 184 7.72 3.78 11.12
N THR A 185 8.48 3.29 12.10
CA THR A 185 7.94 2.42 13.15
C THR A 185 8.39 2.85 14.54
N VAL A 186 7.44 3.00 15.46
CA VAL A 186 7.74 3.18 16.88
C VAL A 186 7.71 1.84 17.58
N VAL A 187 8.84 1.46 18.17
CA VAL A 187 8.97 0.27 19.02
C VAL A 187 9.15 0.66 20.48
N ARG A 188 8.66 -0.19 21.38
CA ARG A 188 8.81 -0.07 22.83
C ARG A 188 9.63 -1.24 23.36
N ARG A 189 10.67 -0.95 24.13
CA ARG A 189 11.50 -1.96 24.78
C ARG A 189 10.71 -2.70 25.86
N THR A 190 10.70 -4.02 25.84
CA THR A 190 10.00 -4.86 26.82
C THR A 190 10.80 -5.01 28.12
N ALA A 191 10.15 -5.48 29.19
CA ALA A 191 10.84 -5.81 30.44
C ALA A 191 11.81 -7.00 30.30
N THR A 192 11.63 -7.86 29.28
CA THR A 192 12.54 -8.95 28.94
C THR A 192 13.72 -8.50 28.05
N GLY A 193 13.77 -7.21 27.67
CA GLY A 193 14.86 -6.61 26.90
C GLY A 193 14.65 -6.59 25.38
N GLY A 194 13.62 -7.29 24.87
CA GLY A 194 13.19 -7.29 23.47
C GLY A 194 12.37 -6.06 23.07
N PHE A 195 11.66 -6.12 21.94
CA PHE A 195 10.95 -4.97 21.37
C PHE A 195 9.56 -5.31 20.81
N THR A 196 8.57 -4.49 21.17
CA THR A 196 7.19 -4.57 20.65
C THR A 196 6.88 -3.37 19.77
N VAL A 197 6.29 -3.60 18.59
CA VAL A 197 5.79 -2.52 17.72
C VAL A 197 4.56 -1.87 18.36
N LEU A 198 4.55 -0.53 18.46
CA LEU A 198 3.39 0.25 18.91
C LEU A 198 2.60 0.82 17.73
N ALA A 199 3.30 1.38 16.75
CA ALA A 199 2.72 1.95 15.55
C ALA A 199 3.72 1.82 14.39
N THR A 200 3.19 1.55 13.21
CA THR A 200 3.91 1.51 11.94
C THR A 200 3.11 2.30 10.92
N ASP A 201 3.79 3.13 10.14
CA ASP A 201 3.29 3.81 8.96
C ASP A 201 4.38 3.79 7.88
N GLY A 202 4.07 4.07 6.61
CA GLY A 202 5.06 3.94 5.55
C GLY A 202 4.59 4.36 4.15
N LEU A 203 5.55 4.50 3.26
CA LEU A 203 5.36 4.85 1.86
C LEU A 203 5.94 3.72 0.99
N PRO A 204 5.11 2.80 0.46
CA PRO A 204 5.56 1.55 -0.17
C PRO A 204 6.15 1.74 -1.58
N GLN A 205 6.23 2.98 -2.07
CA GLN A 205 6.78 3.35 -3.37
C GLN A 205 7.55 4.69 -3.23
N THR A 206 8.35 4.84 -2.18
CA THR A 206 9.12 6.05 -1.91
C THR A 206 10.43 5.69 -1.24
N GLY A 207 11.56 6.09 -1.82
CA GLY A 207 12.89 5.84 -1.27
C GLY A 207 14.00 6.50 -2.06
N GLY A 208 15.19 5.91 -1.98
CA GLY A 208 16.38 6.33 -2.73
C GLY A 208 16.18 6.46 -4.25
N LEU A 209 15.30 5.68 -4.87
CA LEU A 209 15.06 5.69 -6.32
C LEU A 209 14.26 6.92 -6.78
N ASP A 210 13.35 7.41 -5.96
CA ASP A 210 12.58 8.62 -6.26
C ASP A 210 13.45 9.89 -6.12
N LEU A 211 14.48 9.80 -5.28
CA LEU A 211 15.55 10.80 -5.17
C LEU A 211 16.51 10.74 -6.38
N ASP A 212 16.76 9.56 -6.96
CA ASP A 212 17.47 9.42 -8.23
C ASP A 212 16.65 10.00 -9.39
N ALA A 213 15.34 9.73 -9.41
CA ALA A 213 14.41 10.27 -10.40
C ALA A 213 14.39 11.80 -10.37
N ALA A 214 14.36 12.41 -9.17
CA ALA A 214 14.41 13.86 -9.04
C ALA A 214 15.70 14.50 -9.62
N LEU A 215 16.85 13.79 -9.56
CA LEU A 215 18.08 14.22 -10.23
C LEU A 215 18.00 14.05 -11.75
N VAL A 216 17.47 12.93 -12.23
CA VAL A 216 17.24 12.66 -13.66
C VAL A 216 16.30 13.73 -14.26
N ASP A 217 15.21 14.07 -13.58
CA ASP A 217 14.25 15.09 -14.01
C ASP A 217 14.83 16.52 -13.97
N TYR A 218 15.70 16.83 -13.00
CA TYR A 218 16.45 18.08 -12.97
C TYR A 218 17.38 18.22 -14.17
N VAL A 219 18.23 17.22 -14.42
CA VAL A 219 19.14 17.21 -15.58
C VAL A 219 18.36 17.16 -16.90
N GLY A 220 17.24 16.43 -16.93
CA GLY A 220 16.34 16.35 -18.06
C GLY A 220 15.78 17.70 -18.47
N ARG A 221 15.39 18.57 -17.53
CA ARG A 221 14.96 19.94 -17.85
C ARG A 221 16.07 20.76 -18.54
N LEU A 222 17.33 20.57 -18.15
CA LEU A 222 18.47 21.28 -18.75
C LEU A 222 18.83 20.77 -20.16
N LEU A 223 18.60 19.49 -20.44
CA LEU A 223 19.05 18.83 -21.68
C LEU A 223 17.95 18.58 -22.71
N ALA A 224 16.71 18.37 -22.28
CA ALA A 224 15.57 18.19 -23.17
C ALA A 224 15.22 19.47 -23.94
N GLU A 225 15.48 20.66 -23.39
CA GLU A 225 15.36 21.93 -24.12
C GLU A 225 16.38 22.04 -25.27
N ARG A 226 17.55 21.38 -25.14
CA ARG A 226 18.64 21.38 -26.13
C ARG A 226 18.44 20.32 -27.22
N ASP A 227 18.08 19.09 -26.84
CA ASP A 227 17.82 17.98 -27.76
C ASP A 227 16.73 17.04 -27.17
N PRO A 228 15.43 17.34 -27.40
CA PRO A 228 14.34 16.58 -26.81
C PRO A 228 14.22 15.17 -27.39
N VAL A 229 14.69 14.94 -28.61
CA VAL A 229 14.70 13.63 -29.26
C VAL A 229 15.73 12.73 -28.60
N ARG A 230 16.93 13.24 -28.34
CA ARG A 230 17.99 12.51 -27.64
C ARG A 230 17.66 12.26 -26.17
N TRP A 231 17.06 13.22 -25.47
CA TRP A 231 16.59 13.00 -24.10
C TRP A 231 15.53 11.89 -24.04
N ARG A 232 14.57 11.89 -24.98
CA ARG A 232 13.53 10.83 -25.08
C ARG A 232 14.12 9.43 -25.22
N ARG A 233 15.27 9.26 -25.88
CA ARG A 233 15.94 7.96 -26.00
C ARG A 233 16.44 7.40 -24.66
N LEU A 234 16.73 8.27 -23.69
CA LEU A 234 17.12 7.88 -22.33
C LEU A 234 15.91 7.56 -21.44
N THR A 235 14.79 8.28 -21.61
CA THR A 235 13.60 8.13 -20.75
C THR A 235 12.55 7.15 -21.29
N ALA A 236 12.53 6.93 -22.60
CA ALA A 236 11.63 6.01 -23.30
C ALA A 236 12.41 5.24 -24.39
N PRO A 237 13.32 4.32 -23.99
CA PRO A 237 14.24 3.67 -24.91
C PRO A 237 13.54 2.75 -25.91
N GLY A 238 13.79 2.96 -27.21
CA GLY A 238 13.17 2.20 -28.29
C GLY A 238 13.89 0.90 -28.65
N ASP A 239 15.21 0.84 -28.44
CA ASP A 239 16.08 -0.30 -28.77
C ASP A 239 17.05 -0.64 -27.64
N ASP A 240 17.85 -1.71 -27.80
CA ASP A 240 18.79 -2.16 -26.76
C ASP A 240 19.97 -1.20 -26.54
N ALA A 241 20.36 -0.37 -27.52
CA ALA A 241 21.39 0.65 -27.31
C ALA A 241 20.86 1.78 -26.43
N ASP A 242 19.63 2.21 -26.68
CA ASP A 242 18.92 3.17 -25.86
C ASP A 242 18.63 2.61 -24.45
N ARG A 243 18.25 1.34 -24.31
CA ARG A 243 18.07 0.70 -22.99
C ARG A 243 19.36 0.68 -22.18
N ARG A 244 20.51 0.35 -22.81
CA ARG A 244 21.83 0.45 -22.16
C ARG A 244 22.13 1.87 -21.68
N ALA A 245 21.85 2.87 -22.52
CA ALA A 245 22.07 4.28 -22.18
C ALA A 245 21.16 4.75 -21.03
N ALA A 246 19.90 4.32 -21.02
CA ALA A 246 18.97 4.55 -19.92
C ALA A 246 19.46 3.92 -18.60
N LEU A 247 19.87 2.64 -18.62
CA LEU A 247 20.39 1.95 -17.43
C LEU A 247 21.65 2.64 -16.88
N ALA A 248 22.55 3.10 -17.75
CA ALA A 248 23.72 3.87 -17.35
C ALA A 248 23.35 5.23 -16.72
N LEU A 249 22.36 5.94 -17.26
CA LEU A 249 21.86 7.20 -16.68
C LEU A 249 21.34 7.02 -15.24
N TRP A 250 20.59 5.96 -14.97
CA TRP A 250 20.07 5.66 -13.63
C TRP A 250 21.18 5.29 -12.63
N ASP A 251 22.23 4.57 -13.07
CA ASP A 251 23.40 4.29 -12.23
C ASP A 251 24.20 5.56 -11.93
N GLU A 252 24.40 6.44 -12.92
CA GLU A 252 25.05 7.75 -12.73
C GLU A 252 24.26 8.68 -11.80
N ALA A 253 22.93 8.69 -11.90
CA ALA A 253 22.08 9.44 -10.97
C ALA A 253 22.25 8.95 -9.51
N ARG A 254 22.26 7.63 -9.31
CA ARG A 254 22.54 7.00 -8.01
C ARG A 254 23.91 7.38 -7.47
N ARG A 255 24.96 7.29 -8.29
CA ARG A 255 26.34 7.68 -7.92
C ARG A 255 26.43 9.15 -7.56
N ALA A 256 25.78 10.04 -8.31
CA ALA A 256 25.73 11.46 -8.03
C ALA A 256 25.05 11.74 -6.68
N LYS A 257 23.85 11.17 -6.43
CA LYS A 257 23.14 11.24 -5.14
C LYS A 257 24.01 10.78 -3.97
N GLU A 258 24.61 9.60 -4.09
CA GLU A 258 25.46 9.02 -3.04
C GLU A 258 26.73 9.83 -2.79
N SER A 259 27.30 10.44 -3.83
CA SER A 259 28.44 11.36 -3.71
C SER A 259 28.06 12.63 -2.96
N LEU A 260 26.90 13.21 -3.26
CA LEU A 260 26.38 14.44 -2.66
C LEU A 260 26.12 14.33 -1.15
N SER A 261 25.89 13.13 -0.60
CA SER A 261 25.87 12.90 0.85
C SER A 261 27.24 13.16 1.52
N ARG A 262 28.34 13.12 0.77
CA ARG A 262 29.72 13.34 1.26
C ARG A 262 30.33 14.66 0.76
N THR A 263 30.13 15.02 -0.52
CA THR A 263 30.69 16.22 -1.15
C THR A 263 29.64 17.34 -1.29
N SER A 264 30.10 18.58 -1.52
CA SER A 264 29.22 19.73 -1.81
C SER A 264 28.78 19.80 -3.29
N VAL A 265 29.47 19.09 -4.18
CA VAL A 265 29.18 18.98 -5.61
C VAL A 265 29.35 17.53 -6.05
N GLY A 266 28.40 17.01 -6.83
CA GLY A 266 28.47 15.75 -7.55
C GLY A 266 28.41 16.01 -9.06
N TYR A 267 28.77 15.01 -9.85
CA TYR A 267 28.67 15.05 -11.30
C TYR A 267 27.80 13.87 -11.74
N LEU A 268 26.84 14.14 -12.63
CA LEU A 268 25.97 13.13 -13.23
C LEU A 268 26.33 13.07 -14.72
N HIS A 269 26.98 12.00 -15.16
CA HIS A 269 27.26 11.80 -16.58
C HIS A 269 26.00 11.38 -17.32
N VAL A 270 25.72 12.02 -18.46
CA VAL A 270 24.52 11.78 -19.27
C VAL A 270 24.90 11.06 -20.56
N PRO A 271 24.60 9.75 -20.68
CA PRO A 271 24.80 8.99 -21.90
C PRO A 271 24.12 9.62 -23.13
N LEU A 272 24.61 9.33 -24.33
CA LEU A 272 24.22 9.95 -25.62
C LEU A 272 24.53 11.46 -25.75
N PHE A 273 24.52 12.23 -24.67
CA PHE A 273 24.98 13.62 -24.63
C PHE A 273 26.50 13.73 -24.46
N ASP A 274 27.13 12.74 -23.82
CA ASP A 274 28.57 12.70 -23.48
C ASP A 274 28.98 13.91 -22.62
N GLU A 275 28.09 14.30 -21.71
CA GLU A 275 28.20 15.50 -20.88
C GLU A 275 28.03 15.15 -19.41
N SER A 276 28.93 15.65 -18.55
CA SER A 276 28.85 15.47 -17.10
C SER A 276 28.32 16.73 -16.44
N VAL A 277 27.06 16.69 -16.03
CA VAL A 277 26.35 17.84 -15.46
C VAL A 277 26.70 17.99 -13.97
N PRO A 278 27.25 19.13 -13.52
CA PRO A 278 27.52 19.38 -12.12
C PRO A 278 26.22 19.67 -11.36
N VAL A 279 26.03 18.99 -10.23
CA VAL A 279 24.90 19.19 -9.30
C VAL A 279 25.46 19.61 -7.94
N GLY A 280 24.98 20.72 -7.39
CA GLY A 280 25.33 21.16 -6.04
C GLY A 280 24.46 20.50 -4.97
N ARG A 281 25.01 20.26 -3.77
CA ARG A 281 24.26 19.68 -2.63
C ARG A 281 23.00 20.47 -2.32
N GLU A 282 23.06 21.80 -2.33
CA GLU A 282 21.88 22.63 -2.06
C GLU A 282 20.76 22.47 -3.10
N GLU A 283 21.10 22.22 -4.37
CA GLU A 283 20.09 21.94 -5.40
C GLU A 283 19.49 20.55 -5.21
N PHE A 284 20.34 19.54 -4.97
CA PHE A 284 19.85 18.21 -4.61
C PHE A 284 18.98 18.23 -3.35
N GLU A 285 19.34 18.99 -2.32
CA GLU A 285 18.53 19.15 -1.12
C GLU A 285 17.21 19.86 -1.39
N ARG A 286 17.14 20.83 -2.32
CA ARG A 286 15.87 21.43 -2.78
C ARG A 286 14.98 20.39 -3.46
N LEU A 287 15.54 19.55 -4.34
CA LEU A 287 14.82 18.47 -5.03
C LEU A 287 14.35 17.39 -4.04
N ALA A 288 15.24 16.97 -3.12
CA ALA A 288 15.01 15.90 -2.17
C ALA A 288 13.91 16.22 -1.14
N ARG A 289 13.63 17.49 -0.85
CA ARG A 289 12.55 17.92 0.07
C ARG A 289 11.19 17.36 -0.30
N VAL A 290 10.86 17.28 -1.59
CA VAL A 290 9.57 16.74 -2.07
C VAL A 290 9.34 15.30 -1.58
N VAL A 291 10.43 14.54 -1.41
CA VAL A 291 10.41 13.17 -0.87
C VAL A 291 10.60 13.17 0.65
N LEU A 292 11.62 13.86 1.16
CA LEU A 292 12.03 13.79 2.57
C LEU A 292 11.09 14.51 3.54
N ASP A 293 10.37 15.54 3.11
CA ASP A 293 9.36 16.19 3.97
C ASP A 293 8.18 15.21 4.18
N ARG A 294 7.76 14.44 3.16
CA ARG A 294 6.73 13.37 3.28
C ARG A 294 7.13 12.25 4.24
N THR A 295 8.38 11.79 4.18
CA THR A 295 8.86 10.72 5.08
C THR A 295 8.92 11.19 6.53
N VAL A 296 9.28 12.46 6.76
CA VAL A 296 9.25 13.10 8.08
C VAL A 296 7.81 13.24 8.60
N GLU A 297 6.87 13.67 7.77
CA GLU A 297 5.45 13.75 8.13
C GLU A 297 4.87 12.40 8.56
N VAL A 298 5.16 11.34 7.81
CA VAL A 298 4.79 9.94 8.13
C VAL A 298 5.47 9.48 9.43
N THR A 299 6.71 9.88 9.70
CA THR A 299 7.39 9.58 10.98
C THR A 299 6.67 10.24 12.16
N VAL A 300 6.28 11.51 12.00
CA VAL A 300 5.53 12.26 13.01
C VAL A 300 4.11 11.71 13.16
N ALA A 301 3.50 11.16 12.10
CA ALA A 301 2.25 10.42 12.19
C ALA A 301 2.41 9.12 13.00
N ALA A 302 3.40 8.28 12.69
CA ALA A 302 3.69 7.06 13.44
C ALA A 302 3.96 7.33 14.93
N VAL A 303 4.72 8.37 15.27
CA VAL A 303 4.94 8.82 16.66
C VAL A 303 3.63 9.20 17.36
N ARG A 304 2.75 9.97 16.72
CA ARG A 304 1.44 10.33 17.29
C ARG A 304 0.52 9.10 17.46
N SER A 305 0.53 8.20 16.47
CA SER A 305 -0.28 6.97 16.49
C SER A 305 0.16 5.97 17.56
N ALA A 306 1.41 6.02 18.04
CA ALA A 306 1.89 5.19 19.14
C ALA A 306 1.22 5.50 20.50
N GLY A 307 0.60 6.68 20.64
CA GLY A 307 -0.28 7.03 21.76
C GLY A 307 0.09 8.34 22.48
N PRO A 308 -0.84 8.91 23.26
CA PRO A 308 -0.60 10.14 24.01
C PRO A 308 0.50 9.95 25.05
N GLY A 309 1.47 10.87 25.09
CA GLY A 309 2.64 10.80 25.97
C GLY A 309 3.79 9.94 25.44
N VAL A 310 3.65 9.28 24.28
CA VAL A 310 4.75 8.56 23.62
C VAL A 310 5.62 9.55 22.84
N GLY A 311 6.66 10.06 23.48
CA GLY A 311 7.80 10.67 22.79
C GLY A 311 8.90 9.63 22.54
N PRO A 312 9.50 9.55 21.35
CA PRO A 312 10.66 8.69 21.13
C PRO A 312 11.83 9.20 21.97
N ALA A 313 12.46 8.32 22.76
CA ALA A 313 13.70 8.65 23.47
C ALA A 313 14.89 8.77 22.50
N THR A 314 14.76 8.15 21.32
CA THR A 314 15.74 8.16 20.24
C THR A 314 15.02 8.01 18.90
N VAL A 315 15.56 8.65 17.87
CA VAL A 315 15.25 8.36 16.46
C VAL A 315 16.45 7.61 15.87
N VAL A 316 16.23 6.49 15.19
CA VAL A 316 17.27 5.69 14.52
C VAL A 316 17.11 5.81 13.01
N LEU A 317 18.22 6.03 12.29
CA LEU A 317 18.23 6.00 10.84
C LEU A 317 18.72 4.63 10.32
N VAL A 318 17.87 4.00 9.48
CA VAL A 318 18.08 2.71 8.83
C VAL A 318 17.88 2.87 7.31
N GLY A 319 18.43 1.94 6.53
CA GLY A 319 18.36 1.98 5.06
C GLY A 319 19.38 2.94 4.44
N GLY A 320 19.96 2.57 3.30
CA GLY A 320 21.10 3.27 2.72
C GLY A 320 20.86 4.74 2.33
N ALA A 321 19.62 5.11 1.97
CA ALA A 321 19.28 6.47 1.60
C ALA A 321 19.06 7.41 2.81
N SER A 322 18.92 6.86 4.03
CA SER A 322 18.89 7.66 5.26
C SER A 322 20.21 8.41 5.56
N ARG A 323 21.32 8.04 4.89
CA ARG A 323 22.60 8.75 4.97
C ARG A 323 22.59 10.17 4.39
N ILE A 324 21.53 10.58 3.70
CA ILE A 324 21.39 11.94 3.17
C ILE A 324 21.29 12.90 4.38
N PRO A 325 22.24 13.84 4.59
CA PRO A 325 22.31 14.64 5.82
C PRO A 325 21.05 15.47 6.10
N LEU A 326 20.33 15.86 5.05
CA LEU A 326 19.06 16.55 5.14
C LEU A 326 17.99 15.74 5.90
N ALA A 327 17.93 14.41 5.75
CA ALA A 327 16.93 13.58 6.43
C ALA A 327 17.09 13.68 7.96
N ALA A 328 18.32 13.50 8.47
CA ALA A 328 18.64 13.69 9.88
C ALA A 328 18.30 15.12 10.37
N THR A 329 18.57 16.13 9.54
CA THR A 329 18.34 17.55 9.85
C THR A 329 16.84 17.87 9.99
N LEU A 330 16.01 17.33 9.10
CA LEU A 330 14.55 17.54 9.13
C LEU A 330 13.90 16.82 10.32
N LEU A 331 14.28 15.56 10.55
CA LEU A 331 13.82 14.79 11.71
C LEU A 331 14.19 15.48 13.03
N HIS A 332 15.43 15.95 13.17
CA HIS A 332 15.86 16.67 14.38
C HIS A 332 15.02 17.94 14.61
N ARG A 333 14.80 18.73 13.53
CA ARG A 333 14.02 19.97 13.60
C ARG A 333 12.58 19.76 14.06
N VAL A 334 11.95 18.66 13.65
CA VAL A 334 10.51 18.43 13.86
C VAL A 334 10.25 17.62 15.14
N LEU A 335 11.12 16.66 15.48
CA LEU A 335 10.97 15.80 16.65
C LEU A 335 11.73 16.30 17.89
N GLY A 336 12.68 17.24 17.73
CA GLY A 336 13.53 17.76 18.82
C GLY A 336 14.61 16.78 19.32
N VAL A 337 14.56 15.52 18.89
CA VAL A 337 15.50 14.45 19.23
C VAL A 337 16.56 14.35 18.14
N ALA A 338 17.83 14.22 18.49
CA ALA A 338 18.91 14.03 17.52
C ALA A 338 18.86 12.59 16.96
N PRO A 339 18.75 12.38 15.63
CA PRO A 339 18.74 11.04 15.07
C PRO A 339 20.12 10.38 15.17
N VAL A 340 20.13 9.11 15.57
CA VAL A 340 21.31 8.26 15.61
C VAL A 340 21.55 7.71 14.21
N VAL A 341 22.63 8.18 13.61
CA VAL A 341 23.13 7.71 12.31
C VAL A 341 24.08 6.55 12.55
N THR A 342 23.82 5.42 11.90
CA THR A 342 24.69 4.24 11.98
C THR A 342 25.76 4.31 10.87
N GLU A 343 26.94 3.73 11.08
CA GLU A 343 27.99 3.74 10.04
C GLU A 343 27.60 2.87 8.84
N GLN A 344 26.98 1.72 9.11
CA GLN A 344 26.58 0.70 8.14
C GLN A 344 25.08 0.35 8.29
N PRO A 345 24.14 1.28 8.01
CA PRO A 345 22.69 1.06 8.11
C PRO A 345 22.16 -0.16 7.34
N GLU A 346 22.86 -0.64 6.32
CA GLU A 346 22.49 -1.86 5.58
C GLU A 346 22.79 -3.16 6.35
N LEU A 347 23.75 -3.16 7.28
CA LEU A 347 24.09 -4.36 8.06
C LEU A 347 23.27 -4.48 9.36
N VAL A 348 22.89 -3.33 9.93
CA VAL A 348 22.16 -3.19 11.21
C VAL A 348 20.93 -4.12 11.29
N VAL A 349 20.18 -4.23 10.19
CA VAL A 349 18.97 -5.05 10.09
C VAL A 349 19.32 -6.55 10.10
N ALA A 350 20.23 -6.99 9.22
CA ALA A 350 20.62 -8.39 9.11
C ALA A 350 21.36 -8.90 10.36
N GLU A 351 22.24 -8.09 10.96
CA GLU A 351 22.91 -8.44 12.22
C GLU A 351 21.91 -8.46 13.39
N GLY A 352 21.00 -7.48 13.43
CA GLY A 352 19.98 -7.35 14.47
C GLY A 352 19.00 -8.52 14.56
N ALA A 353 18.60 -9.10 13.43
CA ALA A 353 17.68 -10.24 13.38
C ALA A 353 18.22 -11.49 14.10
N LEU A 354 19.55 -11.65 14.21
CA LEU A 354 20.18 -12.73 15.00
C LEU A 354 20.02 -12.55 16.52
N ALA A 355 19.68 -11.34 16.96
CA ALA A 355 19.45 -10.94 18.35
C ALA A 355 17.96 -10.79 18.73
N VAL A 356 17.03 -10.79 17.75
CA VAL A 356 15.58 -10.72 18.01
C VAL A 356 15.12 -11.95 18.80
N SER A 357 14.31 -11.73 19.83
CA SER A 357 13.79 -12.81 20.68
C SER A 357 12.77 -13.68 19.94
N PRO A 358 12.68 -15.00 20.20
CA PRO A 358 11.70 -15.87 19.54
C PRO A 358 10.24 -15.40 19.64
N ASP A 359 9.88 -14.72 20.73
CA ASP A 359 8.53 -14.20 21.01
C ASP A 359 8.22 -12.88 20.26
N ASP A 360 9.27 -12.15 19.84
CA ASP A 360 9.16 -10.90 19.07
C ASP A 360 9.15 -11.17 17.54
N MET A 361 9.21 -12.43 17.12
CA MET A 361 9.23 -12.83 15.71
C MET A 361 7.84 -12.78 15.08
N LEU A 362 7.80 -12.47 13.78
CA LEU A 362 6.57 -12.49 12.99
C LEU A 362 6.15 -13.95 12.68
N PRO A 363 4.84 -14.26 12.65
CA PRO A 363 4.36 -15.57 12.23
C PRO A 363 4.68 -15.83 10.75
N THR A 364 5.13 -17.06 10.46
CA THR A 364 5.45 -17.56 9.12
C THR A 364 4.21 -18.06 8.35
N GLY A 365 3.18 -18.48 9.08
CA GLY A 365 1.92 -19.00 8.51
C GLY A 365 0.88 -17.91 8.20
N PRO A 366 -0.23 -18.28 7.52
CA PRO A 366 -1.39 -17.40 7.38
C PRO A 366 -1.91 -16.98 8.75
N ALA A 367 -2.47 -15.76 8.84
CA ALA A 367 -2.97 -15.22 10.10
C ALA A 367 -3.98 -16.20 10.74
N PRO A 368 -3.91 -16.43 12.07
CA PRO A 368 -4.93 -17.20 12.75
C PRO A 368 -6.28 -16.54 12.51
N ALA A 369 -7.30 -17.34 12.19
CA ALA A 369 -8.65 -16.83 11.99
C ALA A 369 -9.05 -16.03 13.25
N PRO A 370 -9.71 -14.86 13.09
CA PRO A 370 -10.20 -14.12 14.24
C PRO A 370 -11.06 -15.06 15.09
N PRO A 371 -10.98 -15.00 16.44
CA PRO A 371 -11.75 -15.89 17.30
C PRO A 371 -13.22 -15.79 16.91
N GLY A 372 -13.76 -16.91 16.43
CA GLY A 372 -15.09 -16.93 15.83
C GLY A 372 -16.10 -16.36 16.83
N LEU A 373 -16.94 -15.42 16.36
CA LEU A 373 -18.04 -14.90 17.16
C LEU A 373 -18.82 -16.10 17.73
N PRO A 374 -19.14 -16.12 19.03
CA PRO A 374 -19.78 -17.27 19.66
C PRO A 374 -21.07 -17.58 18.90
N VAL A 375 -21.12 -18.79 18.32
CA VAL A 375 -22.25 -19.25 17.51
C VAL A 375 -23.50 -19.23 18.40
N PRO A 376 -24.54 -18.47 18.04
CA PRO A 376 -25.77 -18.48 18.83
C PRO A 376 -26.36 -19.90 18.81
N PRO A 377 -26.86 -20.40 19.96
CA PRO A 377 -27.41 -21.76 20.03
C PRO A 377 -28.59 -21.92 19.05
N PRO A 378 -28.82 -23.12 18.51
CA PRO A 378 -29.91 -23.35 17.57
C PRO A 378 -31.27 -23.00 18.19
N PRO A 379 -32.20 -22.42 17.42
CA PRO A 379 -33.50 -22.01 17.93
C PRO A 379 -34.27 -23.22 18.46
N GLY A 380 -34.55 -23.22 19.76
CA GLY A 380 -35.24 -24.31 20.46
C GLY A 380 -34.50 -24.89 21.67
N ALA A 381 -33.24 -24.50 21.93
CA ALA A 381 -32.54 -24.88 23.17
C ALA A 381 -33.20 -24.23 24.42
N PRO A 382 -33.48 -24.97 25.51
CA PRO A 382 -34.01 -24.38 26.74
C PRO A 382 -33.02 -23.40 27.36
N VAL A 383 -33.47 -22.18 27.64
CA VAL A 383 -32.68 -21.17 28.37
C VAL A 383 -32.58 -21.58 29.84
N PRO A 384 -31.38 -21.73 30.43
CA PRO A 384 -31.23 -22.00 31.85
C PRO A 384 -31.68 -20.78 32.68
N PRO A 385 -32.26 -20.97 33.89
CA PRO A 385 -32.74 -19.87 34.71
C PRO A 385 -31.57 -18.97 35.17
N PRO A 386 -31.79 -17.66 35.34
CA PRO A 386 -30.75 -16.73 35.76
C PRO A 386 -30.28 -17.01 37.20
N PRO A 387 -28.98 -16.81 37.52
CA PRO A 387 -28.48 -16.94 38.88
C PRO A 387 -29.02 -15.81 39.78
N PRO A 388 -29.12 -16.04 41.11
CA PRO A 388 -29.61 -15.03 42.05
C PRO A 388 -28.64 -13.85 42.21
N PRO A 389 -29.11 -12.66 42.66
CA PRO A 389 -28.28 -11.46 42.72
C PRO A 389 -27.46 -11.36 44.01
N GLY A 390 -26.18 -10.98 43.88
CA GLY A 390 -25.25 -10.71 44.99
C GLY A 390 -23.98 -11.58 44.88
N LEU A 391 -22.76 -11.10 45.14
CA LEU A 391 -22.32 -9.84 45.75
C LEU A 391 -21.08 -9.30 45.02
N SER A 392 -20.93 -7.97 44.99
CA SER A 392 -19.69 -7.33 44.53
C SER A 392 -18.58 -7.49 45.57
N SER A 393 -17.41 -8.00 45.17
CA SER A 393 -16.19 -8.03 46.00
C SER A 393 -15.11 -7.12 45.41
N THR A 394 -15.16 -5.84 45.77
CA THR A 394 -13.97 -4.98 45.76
C THR A 394 -12.98 -5.49 46.82
N GLY A 395 -11.75 -5.81 46.44
CA GLY A 395 -10.79 -6.42 47.37
C GLY A 395 -9.32 -6.07 47.10
N SER A 396 -8.81 -5.08 47.83
CA SER A 396 -7.39 -4.82 48.10
C SER A 396 -7.28 -3.76 49.20
N PRO A 397 -6.18 -3.68 49.97
CA PRO A 397 -5.33 -4.77 50.47
C PRO A 397 -5.14 -4.68 52.01
N LEU A 398 -4.75 -5.76 52.70
CA LEU A 398 -4.32 -5.67 54.11
C LEU A 398 -3.20 -6.65 54.46
N ALA A 399 -2.22 -6.19 55.23
CA ALA A 399 -1.11 -6.96 55.79
C ALA A 399 -1.44 -7.46 57.22
N GLY A 400 -0.80 -8.54 57.70
CA GLY A 400 -1.22 -9.15 58.97
C GLY A 400 -0.40 -10.26 59.65
N VAL A 401 0.94 -10.24 59.61
CA VAL A 401 1.84 -10.86 60.64
C VAL A 401 1.73 -12.43 60.83
N PRO A 402 2.45 -13.14 61.75
CA PRO A 402 3.34 -14.22 61.30
C PRO A 402 3.11 -15.61 61.94
N SER A 403 3.86 -16.63 61.49
CA SER A 403 4.06 -17.88 62.24
C SER A 403 5.53 -18.24 62.44
N THR A 404 5.88 -18.48 63.70
CA THR A 404 7.02 -19.27 64.19
C THR A 404 7.02 -20.71 63.61
N GLY A 405 8.10 -21.48 63.51
CA GLY A 405 9.54 -21.23 63.68
C GLY A 405 10.37 -22.54 63.74
N VAL A 406 11.63 -22.51 63.25
CA VAL A 406 12.89 -23.03 63.88
C VAL A 406 13.03 -24.57 64.15
N PRO A 407 14.23 -25.23 64.04
CA PRO A 407 15.49 -24.95 63.29
C PRO A 407 16.07 -26.16 62.50
N SER A 408 17.18 -25.95 61.78
CA SER A 408 18.32 -26.89 61.84
C SER A 408 19.65 -26.13 61.91
N THR A 409 20.73 -26.80 62.32
CA THR A 409 21.89 -26.19 63.02
C THR A 409 23.22 -26.29 62.25
N GLY A 410 24.07 -25.25 62.37
CA GLY A 410 25.50 -25.30 61.99
C GLY A 410 26.13 -23.90 61.93
N SER A 411 27.18 -23.61 62.70
CA SER A 411 27.79 -22.25 62.84
C SER A 411 29.35 -22.32 62.82
N PRO A 412 30.12 -21.23 63.09
CA PRO A 412 30.94 -20.54 62.07
C PRO A 412 32.45 -20.70 62.38
N PRO A 413 33.37 -19.72 62.63
CA PRO A 413 33.37 -18.22 62.73
C PRO A 413 34.14 -17.57 61.53
N ALA A 414 34.69 -16.34 61.48
CA ALA A 414 34.85 -15.22 62.43
C ALA A 414 35.04 -13.85 61.70
N GLY A 415 34.76 -12.74 62.40
CA GLY A 415 35.44 -11.42 62.29
C GLY A 415 34.81 -10.41 61.31
N SER A 416 34.11 -9.33 61.69
CA SER A 416 34.43 -8.18 62.59
C SER A 416 35.48 -7.21 61.98
N HIS A 417 35.39 -5.86 62.00
CA HIS A 417 34.64 -4.89 62.83
C HIS A 417 34.41 -3.50 62.14
N LEU A 418 33.34 -2.78 62.55
CA LEU A 418 33.21 -1.31 62.83
C LEU A 418 33.44 -0.18 61.78
N LEU A 419 32.34 0.42 61.27
CA LEU A 419 31.75 1.78 61.50
C LEU A 419 32.66 3.09 61.58
N PRO A 420 32.14 4.34 61.82
CA PRO A 420 31.95 5.36 60.76
C PRO A 420 32.35 6.84 61.09
N VAL A 421 32.56 7.76 60.11
CA VAL A 421 32.68 9.22 60.38
C VAL A 421 32.23 10.13 59.20
N ASP A 422 31.32 11.08 59.48
CA ASP A 422 31.05 12.39 58.83
C ASP A 422 31.40 13.52 59.86
N PRO A 423 31.26 14.87 59.67
CA PRO A 423 30.90 15.73 58.51
C PRO A 423 31.81 17.02 58.35
N VAL A 424 31.39 18.03 57.54
CA VAL A 424 31.25 19.50 57.87
C VAL A 424 31.46 20.47 56.67
N ALA A 425 30.69 21.58 56.63
CA ALA A 425 30.70 22.69 55.63
C ALA A 425 31.48 23.96 56.10
N PRO A 426 31.51 25.08 55.33
CA PRO A 426 30.73 26.28 55.74
C PRO A 426 30.22 27.17 54.56
N ALA A 427 29.81 28.44 54.81
CA ALA A 427 28.88 29.24 53.97
C ALA A 427 29.16 30.78 53.87
N SER A 428 28.31 31.50 53.10
CA SER A 428 27.88 32.94 53.23
C SER A 428 28.61 34.11 52.51
N GLY A 429 27.86 35.03 51.84
CA GLY A 429 28.17 36.49 51.77
C GLY A 429 28.07 37.25 50.40
N PRO A 430 27.49 38.50 50.29
CA PRO A 430 27.17 39.18 49.00
C PRO A 430 27.78 40.65 48.80
N PRO A 431 27.12 41.70 48.20
CA PRO A 431 27.23 42.11 46.77
C PRO A 431 27.57 43.61 46.47
N VAL A 432 27.87 43.99 45.20
CA VAL A 432 28.05 45.40 44.69
C VAL A 432 27.48 45.58 43.24
N ALA A 433 27.46 46.78 42.62
CA ALA A 433 26.55 47.17 41.51
C ALA A 433 27.04 48.30 40.53
N VAL A 434 26.51 48.32 39.27
CA VAL A 434 26.02 49.47 38.41
C VAL A 434 27.02 50.60 38.00
N PRO A 435 27.12 51.11 36.73
CA PRO A 435 26.05 51.87 36.01
C PRO A 435 25.93 51.82 34.46
N GLY A 436 24.80 52.35 33.94
CA GLY A 436 24.54 52.71 32.52
C GLY A 436 24.72 54.22 32.22
N PRO A 437 24.39 54.73 31.01
CA PRO A 437 23.03 55.25 30.71
C PRO A 437 22.56 54.99 29.25
N GLY A 438 21.38 55.37 28.74
CA GLY A 438 20.22 56.10 29.29
C GLY A 438 19.02 56.12 28.32
N ALA A 439 17.86 56.62 28.77
CA ALA A 439 16.58 56.70 28.01
C ALA A 439 16.47 58.01 27.19
N PRO A 440 15.39 58.24 26.39
CA PRO A 440 14.01 58.47 26.88
C PRO A 440 12.94 57.65 26.09
N ALA A 441 11.62 57.73 26.29
CA ALA A 441 10.71 57.99 27.41
C ALA A 441 9.33 58.34 26.81
N ALA A 442 8.26 57.73 27.32
CA ALA A 442 6.85 58.15 27.33
C ALA A 442 6.13 58.65 26.04
N GLY A 443 4.93 58.10 25.81
CA GLY A 443 3.98 58.58 24.79
C GLY A 443 2.73 57.71 24.72
N ALA A 444 1.83 57.85 25.69
CA ALA A 444 0.50 57.23 25.62
C ALA A 444 -0.47 58.18 24.91
N GLU A 445 -1.25 57.69 23.95
CA GLU A 445 -2.64 58.09 23.71
C GLU A 445 -3.30 57.22 22.62
N SER A 446 -4.62 57.04 22.74
CA SER A 446 -5.44 56.34 21.75
C SER A 446 -6.08 57.32 20.76
N PRO A 447 -6.30 56.91 19.50
CA PRO A 447 -7.44 57.38 18.72
C PRO A 447 -8.34 56.19 18.33
N THR A 448 -9.56 56.08 18.87
CA THR A 448 -10.77 56.74 18.34
C THR A 448 -11.01 56.47 16.85
N GLY A 449 -11.97 55.59 16.56
CA GLY A 449 -12.43 55.33 15.19
C GLY A 449 -13.37 56.43 14.66
N PRO A 450 -13.39 56.70 13.34
CA PRO A 450 -14.34 57.60 12.71
C PRO A 450 -15.67 56.90 12.35
N PRO A 451 -16.76 57.64 12.07
CA PRO A 451 -18.06 57.26 12.61
C PRO A 451 -19.08 56.76 11.58
N GLY A 452 -20.10 56.05 12.07
CA GLY A 452 -21.29 55.71 11.29
C GLY A 452 -22.05 56.95 10.85
N ARG A 453 -22.62 56.89 9.63
CA ARG A 453 -23.63 57.85 9.16
C ARG A 453 -25.02 57.23 9.20
N SER A 454 -25.96 58.03 9.69
CA SER A 454 -27.37 57.71 9.90
C SER A 454 -28.13 57.35 8.63
N ALA A 455 -29.01 56.36 8.72
CA ALA A 455 -30.01 56.07 7.69
C ALA A 455 -31.07 57.17 7.58
N PRO A 456 -31.57 57.49 6.37
CA PRO A 456 -32.83 58.20 6.21
C PRO A 456 -34.01 57.22 6.33
N SER A 457 -35.06 57.65 7.04
CA SER A 457 -36.32 56.92 7.12
C SER A 457 -37.11 57.00 5.81
N ARG A 458 -37.84 55.93 5.46
CA ARG A 458 -39.18 56.04 4.87
C ARG A 458 -40.00 54.75 5.04
N ARG A 459 -41.23 54.92 5.52
CA ARG A 459 -42.28 53.89 5.57
C ARG A 459 -42.89 53.68 4.17
N SER A 460 -43.75 52.66 4.10
CA SER A 460 -44.74 52.38 3.05
C SER A 460 -44.23 51.55 1.85
N GLY A 461 -44.88 50.40 1.62
CA GLY A 461 -44.55 49.46 0.53
C GLY A 461 -44.84 47.98 0.82
N ARG A 462 -45.07 47.59 2.08
CA ARG A 462 -45.48 46.22 2.45
C ARG A 462 -46.98 46.00 2.20
N ILE A 463 -47.32 45.59 0.97
CA ILE A 463 -48.53 44.82 0.63
C ILE A 463 -48.38 44.10 -0.73
N LEU A 464 -47.61 44.67 -1.68
CA LEU A 464 -47.48 44.10 -3.04
C LEU A 464 -46.39 43.02 -3.21
N LEU A 465 -45.36 42.97 -2.36
CA LEU A 465 -44.28 41.96 -2.51
C LEU A 465 -44.64 40.57 -1.95
N ALA A 466 -45.60 40.49 -1.02
CA ALA A 466 -46.08 39.22 -0.48
C ALA A 466 -46.89 38.40 -1.51
N GLY A 467 -47.66 39.07 -2.37
CA GLY A 467 -48.44 38.42 -3.43
C GLY A 467 -47.56 37.77 -4.51
N VAL A 468 -46.44 38.40 -4.87
CA VAL A 468 -45.50 37.85 -5.88
C VAL A 468 -44.74 36.64 -5.35
N LEU A 469 -44.30 36.67 -4.08
CA LEU A 469 -43.70 35.49 -3.44
C LEU A 469 -44.70 34.34 -3.28
N ALA A 470 -45.95 34.64 -2.91
CA ALA A 470 -47.00 33.63 -2.79
C ALA A 470 -47.33 32.98 -4.15
N LEU A 471 -47.39 33.75 -5.24
CA LEU A 471 -47.57 33.20 -6.59
C LEU A 471 -46.40 32.32 -7.03
N ALA A 472 -45.16 32.72 -6.73
CA ALA A 472 -43.98 31.92 -7.05
C ALA A 472 -43.96 30.59 -6.29
N VAL A 473 -44.31 30.59 -5.00
CA VAL A 473 -44.44 29.37 -4.19
C VAL A 473 -45.60 28.50 -4.69
N LEU A 474 -46.75 29.08 -5.05
CA LEU A 474 -47.86 28.33 -5.65
C LEU A 474 -47.52 27.73 -7.02
N ALA A 475 -46.74 28.43 -7.86
CA ALA A 475 -46.27 27.89 -9.13
C ALA A 475 -45.29 26.73 -8.92
N VAL A 476 -44.34 26.85 -7.99
CA VAL A 476 -43.42 25.76 -7.63
C VAL A 476 -44.18 24.57 -7.04
N LEU A 477 -45.15 24.79 -6.16
CA LEU A 477 -46.00 23.72 -5.61
C LEU A 477 -46.90 23.08 -6.67
N ALA A 478 -47.40 23.83 -7.65
CA ALA A 478 -48.16 23.28 -8.77
C ALA A 478 -47.29 22.42 -9.69
N VAL A 479 -46.06 22.86 -9.99
CA VAL A 479 -45.08 22.03 -10.74
C VAL A 479 -44.69 20.78 -9.94
N LEU A 480 -44.46 20.90 -8.63
CA LEU A 480 -44.16 19.76 -7.77
C LEU A 480 -45.34 18.77 -7.70
N ALA A 481 -46.58 19.28 -7.63
CA ALA A 481 -47.79 18.46 -7.69
C ALA A 481 -47.97 17.77 -9.04
N ILE A 482 -47.64 18.42 -10.16
CA ILE A 482 -47.63 17.81 -11.49
C ILE A 482 -46.57 16.71 -11.58
N VAL A 483 -45.37 16.93 -11.04
CA VAL A 483 -44.31 15.89 -10.98
C VAL A 483 -44.76 14.70 -10.12
N VAL A 484 -45.44 14.94 -8.99
CA VAL A 484 -45.99 13.88 -8.11
C VAL A 484 -47.23 13.18 -8.71
N VAL A 485 -47.94 13.80 -9.66
CA VAL A 485 -49.09 13.21 -10.36
C VAL A 485 -48.67 12.48 -11.65
N LEU A 486 -47.51 12.81 -12.24
CA LEU A 486 -46.99 12.18 -13.45
C LEU A 486 -45.93 11.09 -13.19
N ASN A 487 -45.31 11.05 -12.01
CA ASN A 487 -44.57 9.87 -11.56
C ASN A 487 -45.51 8.93 -10.80
N PRO A 488 -45.92 7.78 -11.36
CA PRO A 488 -46.43 6.71 -10.53
C PRO A 488 -45.25 6.19 -9.71
N TRP A 489 -45.40 6.19 -8.38
CA TRP A 489 -45.10 5.11 -7.42
C TRP A 489 -45.45 5.63 -6.02
N ASP A 490 -45.87 4.72 -5.14
CA ASP A 490 -46.22 4.93 -3.72
C ASP A 490 -47.45 5.79 -3.36
N ARG A 491 -48.63 5.15 -3.45
CA ARG A 491 -49.70 5.32 -2.45
C ARG A 491 -50.26 3.95 -2.00
N PRO A 492 -50.55 3.76 -0.70
CA PRO A 492 -50.99 2.45 -0.19
C PRO A 492 -52.51 2.24 -0.25
N GLY A 493 -52.92 1.08 -0.80
CA GLY A 493 -54.21 0.40 -0.53
C GLY A 493 -55.44 0.83 -1.37
N GLY A 494 -56.00 -0.09 -2.19
CA GLY A 494 -57.28 0.19 -2.85
C GLY A 494 -57.89 -0.79 -3.88
N GLY A 495 -57.20 -1.84 -4.35
CA GLY A 495 -57.73 -2.82 -5.33
C GLY A 495 -57.76 -2.33 -6.80
N PRO A 496 -58.14 -3.19 -7.78
CA PRO A 496 -58.55 -4.60 -7.67
C PRO A 496 -57.34 -5.56 -7.58
N ALA A 497 -57.59 -6.88 -7.51
CA ALA A 497 -56.54 -7.88 -7.45
C ALA A 497 -55.89 -8.10 -8.83
N ASP A 498 -54.75 -7.44 -9.06
CA ASP A 498 -53.79 -7.87 -10.07
C ASP A 498 -53.28 -9.29 -9.77
N PRO A 499 -52.93 -10.09 -10.79
CA PRO A 499 -52.60 -11.49 -10.60
C PRO A 499 -51.39 -11.64 -9.67
N THR A 500 -51.57 -12.47 -8.64
CA THR A 500 -50.48 -12.95 -7.77
C THR A 500 -49.25 -13.25 -8.62
N PRO A 501 -48.05 -12.74 -8.28
CA PRO A 501 -46.84 -13.14 -8.98
C PRO A 501 -46.76 -14.66 -8.97
N SER A 502 -46.89 -15.28 -10.14
CA SER A 502 -46.74 -16.73 -10.25
C SER A 502 -45.33 -17.03 -9.78
N ALA A 503 -45.22 -17.72 -8.66
CA ALA A 503 -43.92 -18.15 -8.15
C ALA A 503 -43.25 -18.96 -9.26
N GLN A 504 -42.26 -18.36 -9.92
CA GLN A 504 -41.51 -19.03 -10.96
C GLN A 504 -40.90 -20.27 -10.31
N ALA A 505 -41.30 -21.44 -10.81
CA ALA A 505 -40.82 -22.70 -10.25
C ALA A 505 -39.29 -22.70 -10.29
N SER A 506 -38.65 -22.95 -9.15
CA SER A 506 -37.19 -22.94 -9.06
C SER A 506 -36.61 -23.86 -10.15
N PRO A 507 -35.62 -23.41 -10.93
CA PRO A 507 -35.17 -24.13 -12.11
C PRO A 507 -34.65 -25.52 -11.72
N VAL A 508 -35.19 -26.57 -12.35
CA VAL A 508 -34.81 -27.95 -12.05
C VAL A 508 -33.52 -28.29 -12.79
N PHE A 509 -32.43 -28.43 -12.05
CA PHE A 509 -31.13 -28.82 -12.60
C PHE A 509 -30.94 -30.35 -12.56
N ALA A 510 -30.24 -30.89 -13.54
CA ALA A 510 -29.94 -32.33 -13.60
C ALA A 510 -29.05 -32.76 -12.42
N GLU A 511 -29.33 -33.95 -11.86
CA GLU A 511 -28.51 -34.53 -10.80
C GLU A 511 -27.05 -34.74 -11.23
N GLY A 512 -26.12 -34.53 -10.30
CA GLY A 512 -24.68 -34.55 -10.57
C GLY A 512 -24.09 -33.25 -11.16
N THR A 513 -24.91 -32.26 -11.54
CA THR A 513 -24.39 -30.95 -12.02
C THR A 513 -24.01 -30.01 -10.88
N THR A 514 -23.07 -29.08 -11.14
CA THR A 514 -22.71 -28.02 -10.17
C THR A 514 -23.91 -27.13 -9.82
N MET A 515 -24.76 -26.76 -10.80
CA MET A 515 -25.97 -25.97 -10.55
C MET A 515 -26.91 -26.66 -9.55
N ARG A 516 -27.12 -27.97 -9.72
CA ARG A 516 -27.94 -28.78 -8.80
C ARG A 516 -27.35 -28.86 -7.39
N ARG A 517 -26.03 -29.04 -7.28
CA ARG A 517 -25.29 -29.01 -5.99
C ARG A 517 -25.48 -27.68 -5.27
N LEU A 518 -25.28 -26.56 -5.96
CA LEU A 518 -25.39 -25.21 -5.40
C LEU A 518 -26.82 -24.88 -4.96
N GLN A 519 -27.80 -25.24 -5.78
CA GLN A 519 -29.21 -25.11 -5.45
C GLN A 519 -29.59 -25.94 -4.21
N ALA A 520 -29.11 -27.19 -4.10
CA ALA A 520 -29.33 -28.03 -2.92
C ALA A 520 -28.72 -27.40 -1.65
N ALA A 521 -27.51 -26.86 -1.73
CA ALA A 521 -26.84 -26.17 -0.64
C ALA A 521 -27.52 -24.83 -0.25
N ARG A 522 -28.31 -24.25 -1.17
CA ARG A 522 -28.91 -22.90 -1.05
C ARG A 522 -27.86 -21.82 -0.73
N GLN A 523 -26.66 -21.99 -1.27
CA GLN A 523 -25.51 -21.11 -1.10
C GLN A 523 -24.52 -21.32 -2.26
N ILE A 524 -23.91 -20.23 -2.71
CA ILE A 524 -22.80 -20.21 -3.67
C ILE A 524 -21.66 -19.38 -3.08
N ALA A 525 -20.41 -19.81 -3.28
CA ALA A 525 -19.24 -19.05 -2.91
C ALA A 525 -18.69 -18.29 -4.13
N ILE A 526 -18.65 -16.96 -4.07
CA ILE A 526 -18.19 -16.10 -5.16
C ILE A 526 -16.96 -15.32 -4.71
N GLY A 527 -15.88 -15.44 -5.46
CA GLY A 527 -14.70 -14.60 -5.33
C GLY A 527 -14.94 -13.24 -5.98
N SER A 528 -14.82 -12.15 -5.23
CA SER A 528 -14.92 -10.78 -5.74
C SER A 528 -13.84 -9.90 -5.14
N ARG A 529 -13.53 -8.79 -5.81
CA ARG A 529 -12.74 -7.71 -5.24
C ARG A 529 -13.46 -7.08 -4.05
N PHE A 530 -12.70 -6.64 -3.04
CA PHE A 530 -13.20 -5.95 -1.84
C PHE A 530 -12.73 -4.48 -1.78
N ASP A 531 -11.91 -4.05 -2.74
CA ASP A 531 -11.06 -2.85 -2.68
C ASP A 531 -11.37 -1.79 -3.76
N LEU A 532 -12.35 -2.02 -4.64
CA LEU A 532 -12.66 -1.10 -5.75
C LEU A 532 -14.13 -0.63 -5.76
N PRO A 533 -14.41 0.56 -5.21
CA PRO A 533 -15.73 1.20 -5.26
C PRO A 533 -16.35 1.20 -6.66
N GLY A 534 -17.65 0.91 -6.73
CA GLY A 534 -18.39 0.83 -8.00
C GLY A 534 -18.32 -0.51 -8.74
N THR A 535 -17.27 -1.32 -8.55
CA THR A 535 -17.16 -2.66 -9.18
C THR A 535 -17.22 -3.80 -8.17
N GLY A 536 -16.26 -3.90 -7.26
CA GLY A 536 -16.21 -4.91 -6.21
C GLY A 536 -15.61 -4.29 -4.96
N TYR A 537 -16.48 -3.89 -4.04
CA TYR A 537 -16.09 -3.20 -2.81
C TYR A 537 -16.78 -3.80 -1.60
N ARG A 538 -16.06 -3.81 -0.47
CA ARG A 538 -16.60 -4.16 0.83
C ARG A 538 -16.75 -2.90 1.66
N GLU A 539 -18.00 -2.55 1.94
CA GLU A 539 -18.35 -1.39 2.76
C GLU A 539 -17.86 -1.58 4.21
N PRO A 540 -17.71 -0.49 5.00
CA PRO A 540 -17.27 -0.57 6.39
C PRO A 540 -18.18 -1.41 7.31
N ASP A 541 -19.46 -1.55 6.98
CA ASP A 541 -20.41 -2.43 7.69
C ASP A 541 -20.26 -3.92 7.31
N GLY A 542 -19.37 -4.22 6.36
CA GLY A 542 -19.07 -5.54 5.85
C GLY A 542 -19.92 -5.99 4.67
N THR A 543 -20.90 -5.19 4.22
CA THR A 543 -21.71 -5.48 3.03
C THR A 543 -20.89 -5.36 1.74
N MET A 544 -21.33 -6.07 0.69
CA MET A 544 -20.68 -6.04 -0.62
C MET A 544 -21.47 -5.17 -1.61
N THR A 545 -20.78 -4.30 -2.33
CA THR A 545 -21.35 -3.36 -3.31
C THR A 545 -20.54 -3.31 -4.61
N GLY A 546 -21.18 -2.80 -5.68
CA GLY A 546 -20.59 -2.66 -7.01
C GLY A 546 -21.08 -3.66 -8.05
N PHE A 547 -20.68 -3.44 -9.31
CA PHE A 547 -21.19 -4.19 -10.46
C PHE A 547 -20.88 -5.69 -10.44
N ASP A 548 -19.67 -6.09 -10.04
CA ASP A 548 -19.25 -7.49 -9.95
C ASP A 548 -20.14 -8.25 -8.94
N VAL A 549 -20.49 -7.56 -7.85
CA VAL A 549 -21.39 -8.05 -6.80
C VAL A 549 -22.82 -8.23 -7.31
N GLU A 550 -23.34 -7.24 -8.04
CA GLU A 550 -24.69 -7.32 -8.64
C GLU A 550 -24.81 -8.46 -9.66
N ILE A 551 -23.79 -8.69 -10.50
CA ILE A 551 -23.76 -9.83 -11.43
C ILE A 551 -23.76 -11.16 -10.66
N GLY A 552 -22.98 -11.27 -9.56
CA GLY A 552 -22.99 -12.45 -8.70
C GLY A 552 -24.34 -12.69 -8.00
N ARG A 553 -25.01 -11.64 -7.52
CA ARG A 553 -26.37 -11.70 -6.96
C ARG A 553 -27.40 -12.19 -7.98
N LEU A 554 -27.33 -11.68 -9.22
CA LEU A 554 -28.23 -12.10 -10.31
C LEU A 554 -28.05 -13.59 -10.65
N ILE A 555 -26.80 -14.07 -10.72
CA ILE A 555 -26.48 -15.48 -10.96
C ILE A 555 -26.93 -16.38 -9.80
N ALA A 556 -26.81 -15.92 -8.55
CA ALA A 556 -27.33 -16.64 -7.39
C ALA A 556 -28.86 -16.78 -7.47
N GLY A 557 -29.58 -15.71 -7.82
CA GLY A 557 -31.03 -15.74 -8.03
C GLY A 557 -31.45 -16.75 -9.11
N GLU A 558 -30.70 -16.85 -10.21
CA GLU A 558 -30.93 -17.82 -11.30
C GLU A 558 -30.66 -19.28 -10.89
N LEU A 559 -29.93 -19.53 -9.80
CA LEU A 559 -29.81 -20.86 -9.18
C LEU A 559 -30.98 -21.18 -8.21
N GLY A 560 -31.86 -20.22 -7.92
CA GLY A 560 -32.82 -20.29 -6.82
C GLY A 560 -32.18 -20.07 -5.45
N ILE A 561 -31.00 -19.44 -5.42
CA ILE A 561 -30.28 -19.06 -4.20
C ILE A 561 -30.63 -17.62 -3.86
N ASP A 562 -30.97 -17.38 -2.61
CA ASP A 562 -31.20 -16.04 -2.07
C ASP A 562 -29.93 -15.17 -2.25
N PRO A 563 -30.01 -13.99 -2.89
CA PRO A 563 -28.86 -13.11 -3.11
C PRO A 563 -28.07 -12.76 -1.84
N ASP A 564 -28.72 -12.72 -0.67
CA ASP A 564 -28.07 -12.43 0.62
C ASP A 564 -27.34 -13.65 1.20
N ARG A 565 -27.51 -14.84 0.60
CA ARG A 565 -26.80 -16.07 0.97
C ARG A 565 -25.56 -16.37 0.13
N VAL A 566 -25.17 -15.46 -0.76
CA VAL A 566 -23.87 -15.52 -1.45
C VAL A 566 -22.74 -15.38 -0.44
N ARG A 567 -21.84 -16.38 -0.39
CA ARG A 567 -20.62 -16.31 0.42
C ARG A 567 -19.53 -15.60 -0.37
N TRP A 568 -19.33 -14.33 -0.07
CA TRP A 568 -18.26 -13.54 -0.67
C TRP A 568 -16.89 -13.92 -0.09
N THR A 569 -15.95 -14.22 -0.97
CA THR A 569 -14.53 -14.41 -0.65
C THR A 569 -13.74 -13.32 -1.37
N GLU A 570 -12.73 -12.76 -0.72
CA GLU A 570 -11.83 -11.82 -1.39
C GLU A 570 -11.05 -12.52 -2.50
N ALA A 571 -11.16 -12.02 -3.72
CA ALA A 571 -10.41 -12.45 -4.89
C ALA A 571 -9.54 -11.26 -5.38
N PRO A 572 -8.33 -11.10 -4.84
CA PRO A 572 -7.40 -10.05 -5.26
C PRO A 572 -6.90 -10.29 -6.69
N LEU A 573 -6.10 -9.36 -7.22
CA LEU A 573 -5.64 -9.42 -8.61
C LEU A 573 -4.81 -10.67 -8.94
N THR A 574 -4.07 -11.17 -7.94
CA THR A 574 -3.32 -12.43 -7.94
C THR A 574 -3.99 -13.43 -6.97
N GLY A 575 -3.85 -14.74 -7.21
CA GLY A 575 -4.37 -15.78 -6.31
C GLY A 575 -5.81 -16.26 -6.60
N ARG A 576 -6.49 -15.71 -7.61
CA ARG A 576 -7.92 -15.98 -7.87
C ARG A 576 -8.17 -17.25 -8.68
N GLU A 577 -7.21 -17.63 -9.51
CA GLU A 577 -7.12 -18.94 -10.16
C GLU A 577 -7.05 -20.05 -9.10
N GLU A 578 -6.19 -19.87 -8.08
CA GLU A 578 -5.99 -20.80 -6.97
C GLU A 578 -7.27 -20.97 -6.14
N LEU A 579 -8.05 -19.90 -5.92
CA LEU A 579 -9.34 -20.00 -5.21
C LEU A 579 -10.33 -20.95 -5.92
N ILE A 580 -10.32 -20.97 -7.26
CA ILE A 580 -11.16 -21.84 -8.10
C ILE A 580 -10.59 -23.27 -8.10
N GLU A 581 -9.30 -23.42 -8.33
CA GLU A 581 -8.59 -24.71 -8.37
C GLU A 581 -8.76 -25.46 -7.05
N GLN A 582 -8.55 -24.78 -5.91
CA GLN A 582 -8.73 -25.30 -4.56
C GLN A 582 -10.21 -25.48 -4.16
N GLY A 583 -11.18 -24.99 -4.95
CA GLY A 583 -12.60 -25.04 -4.62
C GLY A 583 -13.01 -24.19 -3.40
N ARG A 584 -12.23 -23.15 -3.08
CA ARG A 584 -12.59 -22.16 -2.04
C ARG A 584 -13.74 -21.27 -2.48
N VAL A 585 -13.89 -21.07 -3.78
CA VAL A 585 -15.03 -20.43 -4.44
C VAL A 585 -15.54 -21.33 -5.57
N ASP A 586 -16.83 -21.21 -5.88
CA ASP A 586 -17.44 -21.85 -7.04
C ASP A 586 -17.20 -21.03 -8.32
N LEU A 587 -17.14 -19.70 -8.18
CA LEU A 587 -16.93 -18.72 -9.27
C LEU A 587 -16.04 -17.55 -8.81
N VAL A 588 -15.41 -16.86 -9.76
CA VAL A 588 -14.78 -15.55 -9.56
C VAL A 588 -15.41 -14.51 -10.50
N ILE A 589 -15.95 -13.45 -9.91
CA ILE A 589 -16.48 -12.26 -10.58
C ILE A 589 -15.79 -11.08 -9.91
N ALA A 590 -14.63 -10.68 -10.46
CA ALA A 590 -13.67 -9.82 -9.77
C ALA A 590 -12.89 -8.94 -10.76
N SER A 591 -13.61 -8.24 -11.65
CA SER A 591 -13.02 -7.41 -12.70
C SER A 591 -11.95 -8.19 -13.50
N TYR A 592 -12.33 -9.39 -13.95
CA TYR A 592 -11.38 -10.47 -14.24
C TYR A 592 -11.18 -10.63 -15.75
N THR A 593 -10.14 -9.98 -16.28
CA THR A 593 -9.82 -10.02 -17.71
C THR A 593 -9.57 -11.44 -18.21
N ILE A 594 -10.29 -11.83 -19.27
CA ILE A 594 -10.07 -13.05 -20.02
C ILE A 594 -8.76 -12.89 -20.79
N THR A 595 -7.78 -13.76 -20.52
CA THR A 595 -6.52 -13.85 -21.29
C THR A 595 -6.22 -15.31 -21.60
N GLU A 596 -5.39 -15.57 -22.61
CA GLU A 596 -5.00 -16.93 -22.98
C GLU A 596 -4.31 -17.65 -21.81
N THR A 597 -3.33 -17.01 -21.15
CA THR A 597 -2.64 -17.54 -19.96
C THR A 597 -3.62 -17.94 -18.85
N ARG A 598 -4.67 -17.14 -18.61
CA ARG A 598 -5.68 -17.46 -17.58
C ARG A 598 -6.61 -18.60 -18.01
N ALA A 599 -6.98 -18.64 -19.29
CA ALA A 599 -7.79 -19.72 -19.87
C ALA A 599 -7.09 -21.09 -19.88
N GLN A 600 -5.76 -21.12 -19.71
CA GLN A 600 -5.02 -22.36 -19.48
C GLN A 600 -5.23 -22.92 -18.06
N ARG A 601 -5.56 -22.09 -17.07
CA ARG A 601 -5.78 -22.51 -15.68
C ARG A 601 -7.25 -22.73 -15.34
N VAL A 602 -8.08 -21.75 -15.63
CA VAL A 602 -9.52 -21.74 -15.34
C VAL A 602 -10.34 -21.67 -16.62
N ALA A 603 -11.60 -22.12 -16.55
CA ALA A 603 -12.57 -21.83 -17.60
C ALA A 603 -13.17 -20.42 -17.38
N PHE A 604 -13.70 -19.83 -18.46
CA PHE A 604 -14.40 -18.55 -18.42
C PHE A 604 -15.80 -18.67 -19.05
N ALA A 605 -16.77 -17.98 -18.47
CA ALA A 605 -18.05 -17.64 -19.09
C ALA A 605 -18.16 -16.12 -19.31
N GLY A 606 -18.91 -15.70 -20.33
CA GLY A 606 -19.08 -14.28 -20.68
C GLY A 606 -18.33 -13.87 -21.96
N PRO A 607 -17.74 -12.66 -22.05
CA PRO A 607 -17.60 -11.65 -21.00
C PRO A 607 -18.94 -11.12 -20.44
N TYR A 608 -18.92 -10.63 -19.19
CA TYR A 608 -20.04 -9.92 -18.55
C TYR A 608 -19.85 -8.40 -18.52
N HIS A 609 -18.62 -7.92 -18.75
CA HIS A 609 -18.31 -6.50 -18.93
C HIS A 609 -17.20 -6.36 -19.99
N LEU A 610 -17.24 -5.27 -20.76
CA LEU A 610 -16.21 -4.95 -21.75
C LEU A 610 -15.68 -3.52 -21.51
N PRO A 611 -14.99 -3.29 -20.37
CA PRO A 611 -14.32 -2.02 -20.10
C PRO A 611 -13.13 -1.80 -21.04
N GLY A 612 -12.55 -0.62 -20.96
CA GLY A 612 -11.28 -0.28 -21.58
C GLY A 612 -10.75 1.02 -20.97
N GLN A 613 -9.73 1.60 -21.60
CA GLN A 613 -9.21 2.89 -21.20
C GLN A 613 -10.19 4.02 -21.55
N GLN A 614 -10.39 4.96 -20.62
CA GLN A 614 -11.27 6.12 -20.76
C GLN A 614 -10.58 7.40 -20.26
N LEU A 615 -11.35 8.50 -20.22
CA LEU A 615 -10.99 9.75 -19.55
C LEU A 615 -11.93 10.00 -18.35
N LEU A 616 -11.40 10.58 -17.27
CA LEU A 616 -12.16 11.10 -16.14
C LEU A 616 -11.99 12.63 -16.07
N VAL A 617 -13.08 13.36 -15.90
CA VAL A 617 -13.11 14.83 -15.83
C VAL A 617 -13.93 15.31 -14.63
N ARG A 618 -13.81 16.61 -14.30
CA ARG A 618 -14.70 17.26 -13.32
C ARG A 618 -16.14 17.21 -13.80
N ALA A 619 -17.11 17.08 -12.89
CA ALA A 619 -18.52 16.96 -13.26
C ALA A 619 -19.04 18.12 -14.13
N GLY A 620 -18.57 19.35 -13.89
CA GLY A 620 -18.92 20.54 -14.68
C GLY A 620 -18.05 20.80 -15.91
N GLU A 621 -17.07 19.94 -16.23
CA GLU A 621 -16.32 20.03 -17.49
C GLU A 621 -17.22 19.59 -18.64
N THR A 622 -17.26 20.32 -19.75
CA THR A 622 -18.13 20.01 -20.90
C THR A 622 -17.41 20.00 -22.25
N ALA A 623 -16.19 20.52 -22.34
CA ALA A 623 -15.44 20.57 -23.60
C ALA A 623 -14.78 19.23 -23.92
N ILE A 624 -14.25 18.55 -22.88
CA ILE A 624 -13.71 17.20 -23.00
C ILE A 624 -14.86 16.18 -22.98
N THR A 625 -15.23 15.67 -24.16
CA THR A 625 -16.30 14.69 -24.37
C THR A 625 -15.79 13.27 -24.61
N GLY A 626 -14.47 13.11 -24.71
CA GLY A 626 -13.79 11.82 -24.90
C GLY A 626 -12.39 11.99 -25.52
N PRO A 627 -11.66 10.91 -25.81
CA PRO A 627 -10.33 10.96 -26.42
C PRO A 627 -10.25 11.88 -27.65
N GLU A 628 -11.22 11.78 -28.54
CA GLU A 628 -11.27 12.52 -29.80
C GLU A 628 -11.32 14.05 -29.62
N SER A 629 -11.90 14.56 -28.53
CA SER A 629 -11.91 16.00 -28.24
C SER A 629 -10.52 16.57 -27.91
N LEU A 630 -9.55 15.71 -27.56
CA LEU A 630 -8.17 16.10 -27.31
C LEU A 630 -7.38 16.41 -28.60
N ARG A 631 -7.99 16.22 -29.79
CA ARG A 631 -7.38 16.55 -31.09
C ARG A 631 -7.34 18.04 -31.43
N THR A 632 -8.11 18.89 -30.77
CA THR A 632 -8.26 20.31 -31.17
C THR A 632 -7.66 21.31 -30.19
N GLU A 633 -7.44 20.94 -28.93
CA GLU A 633 -6.94 21.84 -27.89
C GLU A 633 -5.72 21.27 -27.15
N GLY A 634 -5.10 22.12 -26.31
CA GLY A 634 -3.90 21.81 -25.52
C GLY A 634 -4.20 21.34 -24.09
N TYR A 635 -5.20 20.47 -23.92
CA TYR A 635 -5.61 19.98 -22.60
C TYR A 635 -4.48 19.26 -21.86
N ARG A 636 -4.38 19.50 -20.55
CA ARG A 636 -3.44 18.82 -19.65
C ARG A 636 -4.07 17.52 -19.16
N ILE A 637 -3.46 16.39 -19.48
CA ILE A 637 -4.01 15.07 -19.18
C ILE A 637 -3.15 14.37 -18.15
N CYS A 638 -3.71 14.01 -17.01
CA CYS A 638 -2.99 13.20 -16.03
C CYS A 638 -2.94 11.74 -16.47
N THR A 639 -1.78 11.11 -16.30
CA THR A 639 -1.60 9.66 -16.40
C THR A 639 -0.80 9.20 -15.18
N VAL A 640 -0.94 7.94 -14.78
CA VAL A 640 -0.13 7.40 -13.68
C VAL A 640 1.25 7.00 -14.22
N THR A 641 2.32 7.43 -13.54
CA THR A 641 3.71 7.09 -13.86
C THR A 641 3.90 5.58 -13.92
N GLY A 642 4.64 5.09 -14.92
CA GLY A 642 4.85 3.66 -15.16
C GLY A 642 3.69 2.91 -15.83
N THR A 643 2.52 3.55 -16.01
CA THR A 643 1.42 2.96 -16.78
C THR A 643 1.51 3.29 -18.26
N PRO A 644 1.04 2.41 -19.17
CA PRO A 644 1.03 2.68 -20.61
C PRO A 644 -0.08 3.63 -21.05
N HIS A 645 -0.92 4.13 -20.13
CA HIS A 645 -2.17 4.81 -20.47
C HIS A 645 -1.96 6.10 -21.28
N GLY A 646 -1.08 7.00 -20.84
CA GLY A 646 -0.73 8.21 -21.61
C GLY A 646 -0.31 7.88 -23.06
N ARG A 647 0.63 6.94 -23.24
CA ARG A 647 1.08 6.48 -24.57
C ARG A 647 -0.07 5.88 -25.40
N ARG A 648 -0.89 5.01 -24.83
CA ARG A 648 -2.04 4.39 -25.53
C ARG A 648 -3.07 5.43 -25.98
N LEU A 649 -3.26 6.49 -25.21
CA LEU A 649 -4.13 7.61 -25.58
C LEU A 649 -3.54 8.39 -26.77
N GLU A 650 -2.25 8.70 -26.76
CA GLU A 650 -1.55 9.32 -27.91
C GLU A 650 -1.62 8.43 -29.17
N GLU A 651 -1.41 7.12 -29.03
CA GLU A 651 -1.52 6.11 -30.11
C GLU A 651 -2.94 6.01 -30.67
N HIS A 652 -3.97 5.95 -29.81
CA HIS A 652 -5.37 5.99 -30.21
C HIS A 652 -5.71 7.26 -31.00
N LEU A 653 -5.07 8.39 -30.66
CA LEU A 653 -5.17 9.64 -31.38
C LEU A 653 -4.24 9.74 -32.60
N GLY A 654 -3.65 8.64 -33.06
CA GLY A 654 -2.83 8.57 -34.27
C GLY A 654 -1.39 9.05 -34.06
N GLY A 655 -0.84 8.87 -32.86
CA GLY A 655 0.52 9.31 -32.49
C GLY A 655 0.64 10.80 -32.19
N ARG A 656 -0.48 11.49 -31.94
CA ARG A 656 -0.49 12.91 -31.52
C ARG A 656 0.03 13.01 -30.10
N SER A 657 1.06 13.82 -29.88
CA SER A 657 1.53 14.10 -28.53
C SER A 657 0.55 15.01 -27.76
N LEU A 658 0.31 14.68 -26.49
CA LEU A 658 -0.56 15.42 -25.57
C LEU A 658 0.26 16.05 -24.44
N ALA A 659 -0.31 17.05 -23.74
CA ALA A 659 0.29 17.60 -22.53
C ALA A 659 0.09 16.64 -21.34
N LEU A 660 0.81 15.50 -21.37
CA LEU A 660 0.76 14.47 -20.34
C LEU A 660 1.44 14.94 -19.06
N THR A 661 0.73 14.87 -17.94
CA THR A 661 1.26 15.05 -16.58
C THR A 661 1.30 13.68 -15.90
N SER A 662 2.49 13.12 -15.70
CA SER A 662 2.65 11.82 -15.04
C SER A 662 2.79 11.99 -13.53
N LEU A 663 1.85 11.44 -12.75
CA LEU A 663 1.87 11.46 -11.27
C LEU A 663 1.95 10.06 -10.68
N GLY A 664 2.38 9.92 -9.43
CA GLY A 664 2.70 8.64 -8.79
C GLY A 664 1.50 7.71 -8.57
N GLY A 665 0.28 8.26 -8.59
CA GLY A 665 -0.93 7.45 -8.43
C GLY A 665 -2.22 8.15 -8.87
N TYR A 666 -3.26 7.34 -9.02
CA TYR A 666 -4.60 7.78 -9.42
C TYR A 666 -5.21 8.82 -8.44
N GLN A 667 -4.88 8.75 -7.14
CA GLN A 667 -5.30 9.75 -6.16
C GLN A 667 -4.60 11.11 -6.37
N GLU A 668 -3.29 11.12 -6.64
CA GLU A 668 -2.56 12.36 -6.97
C GLU A 668 -3.11 13.00 -8.26
N CYS A 669 -3.48 12.19 -9.26
CA CYS A 669 -4.22 12.65 -10.44
C CYS A 669 -5.61 13.22 -10.10
N ALA A 670 -6.37 12.59 -9.20
CA ALA A 670 -7.67 13.07 -8.72
C ALA A 670 -7.55 14.42 -8.00
N GLU A 671 -6.57 14.59 -7.13
CA GLU A 671 -6.27 15.86 -6.47
C GLU A 671 -5.84 16.94 -7.47
N ALA A 672 -5.03 16.59 -8.48
CA ALA A 672 -4.66 17.51 -9.55
C ALA A 672 -5.88 17.93 -10.40
N LEU A 673 -6.80 17.01 -10.68
CA LEU A 673 -8.03 17.27 -11.42
C LEU A 673 -9.00 18.16 -10.64
N ALA A 674 -9.20 17.87 -9.35
CA ALA A 674 -10.00 18.69 -8.44
C ALA A 674 -9.42 20.12 -8.30
N ALA A 675 -8.10 20.24 -8.19
CA ALA A 675 -7.40 21.52 -8.08
C ALA A 675 -7.25 22.29 -9.41
N GLY A 676 -7.80 21.80 -10.53
CA GLY A 676 -7.67 22.45 -11.84
C GLY A 676 -6.24 22.47 -12.42
N ARG A 677 -5.34 21.65 -11.87
CA ARG A 677 -3.94 21.50 -12.36
C ARG A 677 -3.85 20.63 -13.62
N VAL A 678 -4.83 19.75 -13.81
CA VAL A 678 -5.08 18.99 -15.06
C VAL A 678 -6.55 19.14 -15.46
N ASP A 679 -6.86 18.80 -16.71
CA ASP A 679 -8.18 18.95 -17.31
C ASP A 679 -8.93 17.62 -17.42
N ALA A 680 -8.20 16.52 -17.63
CA ALA A 680 -8.69 15.15 -17.51
C ALA A 680 -7.63 14.22 -16.89
N ILE A 681 -8.04 13.02 -16.51
CA ILE A 681 -7.18 11.88 -16.17
C ILE A 681 -7.45 10.79 -17.20
N THR A 682 -6.43 10.08 -17.69
CA THR A 682 -6.63 8.86 -18.48
C THR A 682 -6.18 7.61 -17.72
N GLY A 683 -6.92 6.52 -17.90
CA GLY A 683 -6.70 5.28 -17.16
C GLY A 683 -7.72 4.21 -17.51
N ASP A 684 -7.51 3.02 -16.96
CA ASP A 684 -8.45 1.90 -17.04
C ASP A 684 -9.82 2.27 -16.44
N GLY A 685 -10.90 2.03 -17.17
CA GLY A 685 -12.27 2.46 -16.81
C GLY A 685 -12.65 2.12 -15.37
N PRO A 686 -12.56 0.85 -14.93
CA PRO A 686 -12.80 0.45 -13.53
C PRO A 686 -11.98 1.22 -12.48
N ALA A 687 -10.71 1.56 -12.76
CA ALA A 687 -9.91 2.39 -11.86
C ALA A 687 -10.43 3.84 -11.80
N LEU A 688 -10.84 4.41 -12.94
CA LEU A 688 -11.46 5.73 -13.02
C LEU A 688 -12.85 5.77 -12.36
N VAL A 689 -13.63 4.69 -12.45
CA VAL A 689 -14.90 4.52 -11.71
C VAL A 689 -14.66 4.49 -10.20
N GLY A 690 -13.64 3.77 -9.74
CA GLY A 690 -13.24 3.77 -8.33
C GLY A 690 -12.88 5.15 -7.82
N LEU A 691 -12.16 5.95 -8.61
CA LEU A 691 -11.90 7.36 -8.30
C LEU A 691 -13.16 8.21 -8.26
N ALA A 692 -14.07 8.07 -9.23
CA ALA A 692 -15.30 8.84 -9.29
C ALA A 692 -16.25 8.51 -8.12
N ALA A 693 -16.35 7.23 -7.77
CA ALA A 693 -17.15 6.74 -6.64
C ALA A 693 -16.56 7.13 -5.27
N GLY A 694 -15.23 7.16 -5.16
CA GLY A 694 -14.53 7.49 -3.92
C GLY A 694 -14.36 8.99 -3.65
N ASN A 695 -14.70 9.89 -4.59
CA ASN A 695 -14.37 11.31 -4.49
C ASN A 695 -15.61 12.24 -4.42
N SER A 696 -15.71 13.01 -3.35
CA SER A 696 -16.80 13.95 -3.08
C SER A 696 -16.75 15.25 -3.91
N ALA A 697 -15.66 15.53 -4.63
CA ALA A 697 -15.52 16.72 -5.48
C ALA A 697 -16.28 16.63 -6.82
N GLY A 698 -16.87 15.47 -7.13
CA GLY A 698 -17.70 15.28 -8.32
C GLY A 698 -16.89 15.09 -9.60
N PHE A 699 -16.63 13.83 -9.95
CA PHE A 699 -16.02 13.44 -11.23
C PHE A 699 -16.98 12.59 -12.08
N ARG A 700 -16.75 12.57 -13.39
CA ARG A 700 -17.49 11.77 -14.36
C ARG A 700 -16.55 11.24 -15.45
N LEU A 701 -16.80 10.03 -15.94
CA LEU A 701 -16.08 9.45 -17.07
C LEU A 701 -16.65 10.01 -18.38
N VAL A 702 -15.78 10.20 -19.37
CA VAL A 702 -16.15 10.72 -20.70
C VAL A 702 -15.47 9.96 -21.83
N GLY A 703 -16.20 9.87 -22.94
CA GLY A 703 -15.78 9.17 -24.15
C GLY A 703 -15.96 7.66 -24.08
N ARG A 704 -16.16 7.06 -25.26
CA ARG A 704 -16.15 5.60 -25.40
C ARG A 704 -14.82 5.03 -24.93
N ALA A 705 -14.89 3.91 -24.21
CA ALA A 705 -13.71 3.13 -23.89
C ALA A 705 -13.00 2.65 -25.17
N PHE A 706 -11.67 2.73 -25.15
CA PHE A 706 -10.79 2.15 -26.17
C PHE A 706 -9.83 1.15 -25.51
N ASP A 707 -9.09 0.36 -26.30
CA ASP A 707 -8.27 -0.75 -25.77
C ASP A 707 -9.07 -1.72 -24.87
N PRO A 708 -10.08 -2.43 -25.43
CA PRO A 708 -11.08 -3.15 -24.65
C PRO A 708 -10.50 -4.39 -23.95
N GLN A 709 -10.84 -4.55 -22.68
CA GLN A 709 -10.43 -5.66 -21.82
C GLN A 709 -11.65 -6.53 -21.46
N PRO A 710 -11.89 -7.69 -22.11
CA PRO A 710 -13.08 -8.49 -21.85
C PRO A 710 -13.02 -9.11 -20.45
N TYR A 711 -13.97 -8.79 -19.57
CA TYR A 711 -14.04 -9.33 -18.21
C TYR A 711 -15.01 -10.51 -18.16
N GLY A 712 -14.53 -11.67 -17.71
CA GLY A 712 -15.26 -12.93 -17.68
C GLY A 712 -15.43 -13.49 -16.27
N ILE A 713 -16.35 -14.43 -16.14
CA ILE A 713 -16.59 -15.17 -14.91
C ILE A 713 -15.65 -16.38 -14.91
N GLY A 714 -14.69 -16.39 -13.98
CA GLY A 714 -13.78 -17.52 -13.80
C GLY A 714 -14.49 -18.68 -13.10
N LEU A 715 -14.31 -19.89 -13.61
CA LEU A 715 -14.84 -21.12 -13.01
C LEU A 715 -13.91 -22.31 -13.22
N ARG A 716 -14.18 -23.43 -12.52
CA ARG A 716 -13.34 -24.63 -12.58
C ARG A 716 -13.26 -25.17 -14.01
N ARG A 717 -12.02 -25.38 -14.49
CA ARG A 717 -11.76 -25.98 -15.81
C ARG A 717 -12.36 -27.38 -15.89
N GLY A 718 -13.05 -27.68 -16.99
CA GLY A 718 -13.74 -28.96 -17.22
C GLY A 718 -15.21 -29.00 -16.79
N ASP A 719 -15.72 -28.01 -16.05
CA ASP A 719 -17.16 -27.90 -15.74
C ASP A 719 -17.93 -27.23 -16.89
N GLU A 720 -17.96 -27.92 -18.03
CA GLU A 720 -18.63 -27.47 -19.25
C GLU A 720 -20.14 -27.21 -19.09
N PRO A 721 -20.91 -28.05 -18.36
CA PRO A 721 -22.33 -27.76 -18.10
C PRO A 721 -22.54 -26.46 -17.34
N PHE A 722 -21.70 -26.16 -16.33
CA PHE A 722 -21.80 -24.92 -15.58
C PHE A 722 -21.35 -23.71 -16.39
N ARG A 723 -20.28 -23.83 -17.19
CA ARG A 723 -19.83 -22.79 -18.13
C ARG A 723 -20.94 -22.40 -19.10
N ALA A 724 -21.52 -23.39 -19.78
CA ALA A 724 -22.58 -23.17 -20.76
C ALA A 724 -23.83 -22.55 -20.11
N TRP A 725 -24.20 -23.03 -18.91
CA TRP A 725 -25.31 -22.44 -18.15
C TRP A 725 -25.03 -20.99 -17.74
N LEU A 726 -23.80 -20.64 -17.32
CA LEU A 726 -23.42 -19.26 -16.97
C LEU A 726 -23.46 -18.33 -18.18
N THR A 727 -22.89 -18.73 -19.31
CA THR A 727 -22.92 -17.95 -20.56
C THR A 727 -24.37 -17.69 -20.98
N GLU A 728 -25.24 -18.70 -20.96
CA GLU A 728 -26.66 -18.54 -21.32
C GLU A 728 -27.44 -17.71 -20.28
N THR A 729 -27.06 -17.80 -19.01
CA THR A 729 -27.64 -16.99 -17.93
C THR A 729 -27.26 -15.52 -18.06
N LEU A 730 -26.02 -15.22 -18.46
CA LEU A 730 -25.59 -13.87 -18.82
C LEU A 730 -26.39 -13.32 -20.02
N ARG A 731 -26.64 -14.14 -21.05
CA ARG A 731 -27.50 -13.74 -22.19
C ARG A 731 -28.93 -13.38 -21.74
N ARG A 732 -29.55 -14.15 -20.84
CA ARG A 732 -30.87 -13.81 -20.27
C ARG A 732 -30.82 -12.51 -19.46
N ILE A 733 -29.89 -12.40 -18.50
CA ILE A 733 -29.69 -11.22 -17.65
C ILE A 733 -29.46 -9.94 -18.48
N VAL A 734 -28.81 -10.07 -19.64
CA VAL A 734 -28.67 -9.00 -20.64
C VAL A 734 -30.00 -8.71 -21.35
N ALA A 735 -30.65 -9.73 -21.90
CA ALA A 735 -31.86 -9.59 -22.74
C ALA A 735 -33.08 -9.06 -21.97
N ASP A 736 -33.23 -9.40 -20.68
CA ASP A 736 -34.30 -8.91 -19.81
C ASP A 736 -33.99 -7.56 -19.12
N GLY A 737 -32.82 -6.98 -19.40
CA GLY A 737 -32.42 -5.66 -18.91
C GLY A 737 -31.91 -5.61 -17.48
N ARG A 738 -31.89 -6.73 -16.72
CA ARG A 738 -31.34 -6.75 -15.35
C ARG A 738 -29.87 -6.35 -15.31
N TRP A 739 -29.09 -6.74 -16.32
CA TRP A 739 -27.69 -6.32 -16.52
C TRP A 739 -27.57 -4.79 -16.59
N ARG A 740 -28.42 -4.15 -17.39
CA ARG A 740 -28.43 -2.69 -17.55
C ARG A 740 -28.83 -1.99 -16.26
N ALA A 741 -29.82 -2.52 -15.55
CA ALA A 741 -30.23 -2.00 -14.24
C ALA A 741 -29.13 -2.14 -13.18
N ALA A 742 -28.39 -3.26 -13.16
CA ALA A 742 -27.22 -3.45 -12.31
C ALA A 742 -26.11 -2.44 -12.64
N TRP A 743 -25.81 -2.23 -13.92
CA TRP A 743 -24.82 -1.24 -14.36
C TRP A 743 -25.22 0.18 -13.96
N GLN A 744 -26.47 0.60 -14.24
CA GLN A 744 -27.00 1.92 -13.87
C GLN A 744 -26.99 2.17 -12.35
N ARG A 745 -27.19 1.14 -11.52
CA ARG A 745 -27.09 1.25 -10.06
C ARG A 745 -25.64 1.39 -9.55
N THR A 746 -24.64 1.08 -10.37
CA THR A 746 -23.24 0.93 -9.95
C THR A 746 -22.31 1.80 -10.79
N ILE A 747 -21.65 1.25 -11.81
CA ILE A 747 -20.70 1.94 -12.71
C ILE A 747 -21.37 3.13 -13.43
N GLY A 748 -22.60 2.93 -13.92
CA GLY A 748 -23.36 3.91 -14.72
C GLY A 748 -23.86 5.14 -13.97
N ARG A 749 -23.51 5.29 -12.69
CA ARG A 749 -23.64 6.57 -11.97
C ARG A 749 -22.50 7.53 -12.31
N TYR A 750 -21.39 7.00 -12.82
CA TYR A 750 -20.13 7.71 -13.04
C TYR A 750 -19.72 7.77 -14.51
N ASP A 751 -20.23 6.86 -15.36
CA ASP A 751 -20.02 6.87 -16.81
C ASP A 751 -21.31 7.23 -17.55
N GLU A 752 -21.24 8.23 -18.42
CA GLU A 752 -22.35 8.70 -19.25
C GLU A 752 -22.52 7.89 -20.54
N GLN A 753 -21.53 7.09 -20.93
CA GLN A 753 -21.61 6.26 -22.13
C GLN A 753 -22.45 5.02 -21.84
N GLU A 754 -23.52 4.83 -22.61
CA GLU A 754 -24.27 3.59 -22.60
C GLU A 754 -23.30 2.43 -22.94
N PRO A 755 -23.10 1.45 -22.04
CA PRO A 755 -21.98 0.55 -22.12
C PRO A 755 -22.18 -0.45 -23.25
N THR A 756 -21.09 -0.84 -23.90
CA THR A 756 -21.11 -1.94 -24.87
C THR A 756 -21.53 -3.22 -24.16
N VAL A 757 -22.77 -3.63 -24.39
CA VAL A 757 -23.30 -4.92 -23.93
C VAL A 757 -22.43 -6.02 -24.56
N PRO A 758 -21.73 -6.85 -23.78
CA PRO A 758 -20.84 -7.84 -24.36
C PRO A 758 -21.64 -8.98 -24.99
N GLU A 759 -21.20 -9.46 -26.15
CA GLU A 759 -21.64 -10.77 -26.64
C GLU A 759 -21.05 -11.85 -25.72
N ALA A 760 -21.87 -12.38 -24.80
CA ALA A 760 -21.50 -13.57 -24.04
C ALA A 760 -21.38 -14.77 -24.99
N ARG A 761 -20.19 -15.36 -25.09
CA ARG A 761 -19.86 -16.44 -26.03
C ARG A 761 -19.77 -17.79 -25.32
#